data_AF-A0A4V1S646-F1
#
_entry.id   AF-A0A4V1S646-F1
#
_cell.length_a   1.000
_cell.length_b   1.000
_cell.length_c   1.000
_cell.angle_alpha   90.00
_cell.angle_beta   90.00
_cell.angle_gamma   90.00
#
_symmetry.space_group_name_H-M   'P 1'
#
loop_
_entity.id
_entity.type
_entity.pdbx_description
1 polymer ?
#
loop_
_entity_poly.entity_id
_entity_poly.type
_entity_poly.pdbx_seq_one_letter_code
_entity_poly.pdbx_strand_id
1 'polypeptide(L)'
;SNWGHFRTITTAAEQADQYHGDFWGLIMIHEDYDSNFLDSHELEKGNIYKLTRDATDGASQQRYQAAGAVSDGSDHYNIYTNLTPEKDDAFVKRYVNLQKWSTYHALCHAVRHYDYWPTGDNNGAYYFQPDYTDQTDHLGKLWVMPNDVDATWGPTWNEGKDRVWSAIFDSPANPGLYPVYFNSVREVRDLLWTQEQINPVLDQFAAVIAPFVPADNLRWKSGPDEAGNYNGLGGAGYVSLANLVADMKNFAWNGGNWPGGSVQAGGTAAFLDNLQLGISNSEGSTMPATPTLSYKGPAGYPVNTLTFGTSAFSDPQGAGDFAAVQWRVAEVTDPAAPAYDPTKKFKLEWESDFDSGAITTFASSYTFPGSACKTGRAYRVRVRHQDATGRWSHWSAPLQFIAGANTDDLPVVISEFLYKPLDPTPTEISSGFTENGMFEFVEVRNVGTTEVDLGGCEFRGITYVFPLNSILAPGASTLVVSNLAAFQSRYGTSRPVSGVNTGSLNNTGERIRLLSKNGVALVDFTYKLEGGTWPTEPDSTGVSLVLINPNSRPDAKLAANWRASRRSGGAPGFDDEASFAVWKSKNTVTGGPADDDDSDGIPNSLEYALLTDPHAPSAYPTGLLQPLTVESIQSDYLTLTFRRLLDASDIGYHVKYSESLDFWQENAVRTGITDHYDGSVTETWRAPAAVGEKGFLRIDISPP
;
A
#
# COMPACT_ATOMS: atom_id res chain seq x y z
N SER A 1 -16.83 13.84 9.62
CA SER A 1 -17.70 14.98 9.95
C SER A 1 -17.12 16.23 9.32
N ASN A 2 -17.97 17.02 8.66
CA ASN A 2 -17.61 18.34 8.14
C ASN A 2 -18.04 19.39 9.18
N TRP A 3 -17.12 20.28 9.53
CA TRP A 3 -17.36 21.36 10.49
C TRP A 3 -17.40 22.68 9.73
N GLY A 4 -18.42 23.49 10.01
CA GLY A 4 -18.54 24.83 9.44
C GLY A 4 -18.70 25.88 10.53
N HIS A 5 -18.38 27.13 10.20
CA HIS A 5 -18.88 28.27 10.96
C HIS A 5 -19.69 29.15 10.01
N PHE A 6 -20.81 29.66 10.50
CA PHE A 6 -21.67 30.54 9.71
C PHE A 6 -21.48 31.99 10.16
N ARG A 7 -21.43 32.90 9.19
CA ARG A 7 -21.45 34.34 9.45
C ARG A 7 -22.60 35.01 8.72
N THR A 8 -23.49 35.70 9.44
CA THR A 8 -24.54 36.52 8.82
C THR A 8 -24.16 37.99 8.91
N ILE A 9 -23.80 38.61 7.78
CA ILE A 9 -23.55 40.05 7.75
C ILE A 9 -24.89 40.75 7.49
N THR A 10 -25.50 41.27 8.55
CA THR A 10 -26.83 41.91 8.47
C THR A 10 -26.75 43.43 8.29
N THR A 11 -25.59 44.03 8.55
CA THR A 11 -25.30 45.46 8.42
C THR A 11 -23.86 45.68 7.94
N ALA A 12 -23.51 46.90 7.51
CA ALA A 12 -22.16 47.23 7.03
C ALA A 12 -21.08 47.28 8.14
N ALA A 13 -21.48 47.25 9.42
CA ALA A 13 -20.59 47.24 10.57
C ALA A 13 -20.92 46.02 11.43
N GLU A 14 -19.92 45.24 11.83
CA GLU A 14 -20.11 44.13 12.78
C GLU A 14 -20.79 44.68 14.06
N GLN A 15 -21.78 43.95 14.58
CA GLN A 15 -22.50 44.33 15.79
C GLN A 15 -21.56 44.51 16.99
N ALA A 16 -21.95 45.39 17.91
CA ALA A 16 -21.03 45.98 18.89
C ALA A 16 -20.54 45.04 20.00
N ASP A 17 -21.11 43.84 20.12
CA ASP A 17 -20.75 42.88 21.17
C ASP A 17 -20.71 41.43 20.68
N GLN A 18 -20.10 40.57 21.50
CA GLN A 18 -19.87 39.16 21.18
C GLN A 18 -21.14 38.30 21.08
N TYR A 19 -22.28 38.78 21.58
CA TYR A 19 -23.55 38.04 21.62
C TYR A 19 -24.44 38.36 20.42
N HIS A 20 -24.39 39.59 19.93
CA HIS A 20 -25.18 40.04 18.78
C HIS A 20 -24.36 40.05 17.48
N GLY A 21 -23.08 39.66 17.55
CA GLY A 21 -22.14 39.61 16.44
C GLY A 21 -22.54 38.66 15.30
N ASP A 22 -21.89 38.87 14.15
CA ASP A 22 -22.13 38.08 12.93
C ASP A 22 -21.64 36.62 13.06
N PHE A 23 -20.95 36.23 14.14
CA PHE A 23 -20.47 34.87 14.37
C PHE A 23 -21.51 34.00 15.08
N TRP A 24 -21.93 32.92 14.41
CA TRP A 24 -22.96 31.98 14.90
C TRP A 24 -22.40 30.67 15.46
N GLY A 25 -21.12 30.65 15.83
CA GLY A 25 -20.51 29.48 16.44
C GLY A 25 -20.14 28.36 15.46
N LEU A 26 -19.81 27.22 16.05
CA LEU A 26 -19.50 25.97 15.36
C LEU A 26 -20.79 25.22 15.04
N ILE A 27 -20.94 24.76 13.79
CA ILE A 27 -22.08 23.95 13.36
C ILE A 27 -21.56 22.61 12.85
N MET A 28 -22.22 21.54 13.28
CA MET A 28 -22.01 20.20 12.75
C MET A 28 -22.93 19.98 11.56
N ILE A 29 -22.37 19.60 10.40
CA ILE A 29 -23.15 19.28 9.21
C ILE A 29 -23.47 17.79 9.25
N HIS A 30 -24.76 17.47 9.22
CA HIS A 30 -25.28 16.09 9.19
C HIS A 30 -25.74 15.77 7.77
N GLU A 31 -25.48 14.54 7.33
CA GLU A 31 -26.06 14.03 6.09
C GLU A 31 -27.54 13.73 6.30
N ASP A 32 -28.36 14.03 5.30
CA ASP A 32 -29.77 13.67 5.31
C ASP A 32 -29.95 12.26 4.75
N TYR A 33 -30.80 11.46 5.41
CA TYR A 33 -31.17 10.15 4.91
C TYR A 33 -32.11 10.27 3.71
N ASP A 34 -31.55 10.25 2.50
CA ASP A 34 -32.27 10.35 1.24
C ASP A 34 -31.63 9.45 0.16
N SER A 35 -32.01 9.65 -1.11
CA SER A 35 -31.41 8.91 -2.22
C SER A 35 -29.92 9.23 -2.41
N ASN A 36 -29.49 10.47 -2.14
CA ASN A 36 -28.10 10.89 -2.30
C ASN A 36 -27.21 10.24 -1.25
N PHE A 37 -27.69 10.07 -0.02
CA PHE A 37 -27.02 9.29 1.01
C PHE A 37 -26.76 7.85 0.53
N LEU A 38 -27.76 7.20 -0.06
CA LEU A 38 -27.56 5.87 -0.62
C LEU A 38 -26.50 5.86 -1.72
N ASP A 39 -26.52 6.84 -2.62
CA ASP A 39 -25.54 6.94 -3.71
C ASP A 39 -24.12 7.22 -3.21
N SER A 40 -23.96 8.12 -2.22
CA SER A 40 -22.65 8.51 -1.69
C SER A 40 -21.97 7.41 -0.87
N HIS A 41 -22.75 6.49 -0.31
CA HIS A 41 -22.26 5.34 0.46
C HIS A 41 -22.30 4.02 -0.32
N GLU A 42 -22.59 4.07 -1.63
CA GLU A 42 -22.70 2.91 -2.51
C GLU A 42 -23.64 1.83 -1.96
N LEU A 43 -24.70 2.26 -1.28
CA LEU A 43 -25.72 1.38 -0.73
C LEU A 43 -26.73 1.04 -1.83
N GLU A 44 -27.20 -0.21 -1.82
CA GLU A 44 -28.31 -0.61 -2.68
C GLU A 44 -29.55 0.26 -2.44
N LYS A 45 -30.38 0.44 -3.47
CA LYS A 45 -31.61 1.23 -3.34
C LYS A 45 -32.66 0.43 -2.55
N GLY A 46 -32.79 0.75 -1.26
CA GLY A 46 -33.81 0.22 -0.37
C GLY A 46 -34.66 1.32 0.28
N ASN A 47 -35.88 1.01 0.74
CA ASN A 47 -36.74 1.98 1.42
C ASN A 47 -36.05 2.57 2.66
N ILE A 48 -36.20 3.88 2.85
CA ILE A 48 -35.67 4.62 4.01
C ILE A 48 -36.78 5.39 4.71
N TYR A 49 -36.81 5.28 6.04
CA TYR A 49 -37.67 6.03 6.94
C TYR A 49 -36.82 6.74 7.98
N LYS A 50 -36.95 8.07 8.11
CA LYS A 50 -36.33 8.81 9.22
C LYS A 50 -37.32 8.82 10.37
N LEU A 51 -36.94 8.20 11.48
CA LEU A 51 -37.85 8.01 12.60
C LEU A 51 -38.16 9.36 13.25
N THR A 52 -39.44 9.56 13.58
CA THR A 52 -39.91 10.74 14.29
C THR A 52 -40.69 10.34 15.51
N ARG A 53 -40.41 11.01 16.62
CA ARG A 53 -41.08 10.80 17.90
C ARG A 53 -42.60 10.59 17.75
N ASP A 54 -43.08 9.51 18.35
CA ASP A 54 -44.49 9.11 18.44
C ASP A 54 -45.20 8.79 17.10
N ALA A 55 -44.49 8.81 15.97
CA ALA A 55 -45.04 8.38 14.69
C ALA A 55 -45.00 6.85 14.56
N THR A 56 -46.08 6.28 14.04
CA THR A 56 -46.26 4.81 13.95
C THR A 56 -46.55 4.32 12.54
N ASP A 57 -46.88 5.24 11.62
CA ASP A 57 -47.04 4.96 10.21
C ASP A 57 -45.72 5.25 9.47
N GLY A 58 -45.31 4.32 8.60
CA GLY A 58 -44.11 4.52 7.78
C GLY A 58 -44.28 5.61 6.72
N ALA A 59 -45.51 5.82 6.23
CA ALA A 59 -45.78 6.77 5.14
C ALA A 59 -45.38 8.21 5.50
N SER A 60 -45.64 8.67 6.72
CA SER A 60 -45.24 10.01 7.20
C SER A 60 -43.72 10.16 7.41
N GLN A 61 -43.02 9.04 7.58
CA GLN A 61 -41.60 8.99 7.93
C GLN A 61 -40.70 8.69 6.71
N GLN A 62 -41.29 8.29 5.58
CA GLN A 62 -40.56 7.89 4.40
C GLN A 62 -39.70 9.04 3.84
N ARG A 63 -38.48 8.70 3.44
CA ARG A 63 -37.53 9.61 2.81
C ARG A 63 -37.09 9.14 1.44
N TYR A 64 -37.12 7.83 1.21
CA TYR A 64 -36.85 7.25 -0.08
C TYR A 64 -37.67 5.97 -0.28
N GLN A 65 -38.23 5.82 -1.47
CA GLN A 65 -38.95 4.63 -1.93
C GLN A 65 -38.10 3.93 -3.01
N ALA A 66 -37.69 2.70 -2.75
CA ALA A 66 -36.94 1.90 -3.70
C ALA A 66 -37.85 1.23 -4.74
N ALA A 67 -37.28 0.99 -5.92
CA ALA A 67 -37.92 0.17 -6.94
C ALA A 67 -37.97 -1.29 -6.47
N GLY A 68 -39.14 -1.93 -6.59
CA GLY A 68 -39.36 -3.32 -6.15
C GLY A 68 -39.73 -3.47 -4.68
N ALA A 69 -39.50 -2.45 -3.84
CA ALA A 69 -39.99 -2.42 -2.47
C ALA A 69 -41.50 -2.13 -2.42
N VAL A 70 -42.14 -2.50 -1.31
CA VAL A 70 -43.50 -2.06 -0.99
C VAL A 70 -43.61 -0.54 -0.90
N SER A 71 -44.71 0.03 -1.37
CA SER A 71 -44.93 1.49 -1.41
C SER A 71 -45.99 1.99 -0.41
N ASP A 72 -46.51 1.10 0.43
CA ASP A 72 -47.57 1.37 1.40
C ASP A 72 -47.05 1.44 2.84
N GLY A 73 -45.73 1.32 3.04
CA GLY A 73 -45.08 1.32 4.36
C GLY A 73 -45.26 0.02 5.14
N SER A 74 -45.70 -1.07 4.50
CA SER A 74 -45.89 -2.38 5.16
C SER A 74 -44.59 -2.98 5.70
N ASP A 75 -43.44 -2.62 5.16
CA ASP A 75 -42.11 -2.98 5.66
C ASP A 75 -41.85 -2.37 7.05
N HIS A 76 -42.07 -1.06 7.19
CA HIS A 76 -42.03 -0.35 8.46
C HIS A 76 -43.06 -0.91 9.44
N TYR A 77 -44.31 -1.07 9.00
CA TYR A 77 -45.39 -1.57 9.84
C TYR A 77 -45.12 -3.00 10.33
N ASN A 78 -44.48 -3.85 9.53
CA ASN A 78 -44.11 -5.20 9.92
C ASN A 78 -43.11 -5.18 11.09
N ILE A 79 -42.13 -4.28 11.08
CA ILE A 79 -41.23 -4.10 12.22
C ILE A 79 -41.97 -3.52 13.42
N TYR A 80 -42.71 -2.42 13.22
CA TYR A 80 -43.38 -1.73 14.33
C TYR A 80 -44.46 -2.58 15.00
N THR A 81 -45.23 -3.37 14.26
CA THR A 81 -46.37 -4.11 14.82
C THR A 81 -46.03 -5.57 15.11
N ASN A 82 -45.28 -6.22 14.22
CA ASN A 82 -45.11 -7.67 14.27
C ASN A 82 -43.81 -8.10 14.93
N LEU A 83 -42.77 -7.26 15.01
CA LEU A 83 -41.52 -7.63 15.71
C LEU A 83 -41.72 -7.50 17.22
N THR A 84 -42.20 -8.58 17.82
CA THR A 84 -42.50 -8.70 19.25
C THR A 84 -41.75 -9.90 19.86
N PRO A 85 -41.68 -10.03 21.20
CA PRO A 85 -41.04 -11.18 21.85
C PRO A 85 -41.63 -12.54 21.44
N GLU A 86 -42.89 -12.60 21.01
CA GLU A 86 -43.54 -13.85 20.59
C GLU A 86 -43.08 -14.36 19.20
N LYS A 87 -42.30 -13.57 18.45
CA LYS A 87 -41.76 -14.00 17.16
C LYS A 87 -40.55 -14.91 17.34
N ASP A 88 -40.40 -15.86 16.42
CA ASP A 88 -39.31 -16.83 16.46
C ASP A 88 -38.05 -16.34 15.72
N ASP A 89 -36.95 -17.07 15.90
CA ASP A 89 -35.69 -16.95 15.15
C ASP A 89 -35.90 -16.74 13.64
N ALA A 90 -36.83 -17.46 13.03
CA ALA A 90 -37.06 -17.45 11.58
C ALA A 90 -37.62 -16.11 11.12
N PHE A 91 -38.57 -15.53 11.87
CA PHE A 91 -39.09 -14.20 11.61
C PHE A 91 -37.99 -13.14 11.69
N VAL A 92 -37.18 -13.16 12.76
CA VAL A 92 -36.11 -12.17 12.95
C VAL A 92 -35.07 -12.28 11.83
N LYS A 93 -34.62 -13.50 11.50
CA LYS A 93 -33.64 -13.74 10.41
C LYS A 93 -34.16 -13.33 9.02
N ARG A 94 -35.48 -13.38 8.82
CA ARG A 94 -36.14 -12.99 7.57
C ARG A 94 -36.22 -11.48 7.41
N TYR A 95 -36.53 -10.73 8.46
CA TYR A 95 -36.84 -9.29 8.35
C TYR A 95 -35.83 -8.35 9.00
N VAL A 96 -34.82 -8.86 9.70
CA VAL A 96 -33.78 -8.03 10.34
C VAL A 96 -32.42 -8.43 9.81
N ASN A 97 -31.61 -7.45 9.41
CA ASN A 97 -30.19 -7.67 9.22
C ASN A 97 -29.53 -7.74 10.61
N LEU A 98 -29.61 -8.93 11.21
CA LEU A 98 -29.22 -9.14 12.60
C LEU A 98 -27.75 -8.80 12.86
N GLN A 99 -26.84 -9.07 11.91
CA GLN A 99 -25.42 -8.73 12.06
C GLN A 99 -25.23 -7.20 12.15
N LYS A 100 -25.78 -6.45 11.18
CA LYS A 100 -25.63 -4.98 11.15
C LYS A 100 -26.31 -4.31 12.33
N TRP A 101 -27.50 -4.78 12.71
CA TRP A 101 -28.18 -4.32 13.92
C TRP A 101 -27.35 -4.61 15.18
N SER A 102 -26.82 -5.83 15.33
CA SER A 102 -26.05 -6.22 16.52
C SER A 102 -24.78 -5.38 16.68
N THR A 103 -24.08 -5.09 15.58
CA THR A 103 -22.92 -4.18 15.59
C THR A 103 -23.32 -2.76 16.00
N TYR A 104 -24.39 -2.21 15.43
CA TYR A 104 -24.90 -0.90 15.82
C TYR A 104 -25.34 -0.85 17.28
N HIS A 105 -26.05 -1.86 17.75
CA HIS A 105 -26.53 -1.94 19.13
C HIS A 105 -25.39 -2.06 20.14
N ALA A 106 -24.32 -2.79 19.81
CA ALA A 106 -23.10 -2.82 20.61
C ALA A 106 -22.46 -1.42 20.72
N LEU A 107 -22.51 -0.61 19.65
CA LEU A 107 -22.09 0.79 19.70
C LEU A 107 -23.05 1.64 20.55
N CYS A 108 -24.37 1.44 20.47
CA CYS A 108 -25.32 2.10 21.36
C CYS A 108 -24.99 1.84 22.84
N HIS A 109 -24.61 0.61 23.20
CA HIS A 109 -24.12 0.29 24.54
C HIS A 109 -22.80 1.00 24.87
N ALA A 110 -21.87 1.05 23.93
CA ALA A 110 -20.55 1.66 24.09
C ALA A 110 -20.65 3.17 24.40
N VAL A 111 -21.48 3.90 23.64
CA VAL A 111 -21.65 5.35 23.78
C VAL A 111 -22.89 5.77 24.58
N ARG A 112 -23.74 4.84 25.02
CA ARG A 112 -25.07 5.08 25.64
C ARG A 112 -26.02 5.91 24.77
N HIS A 113 -26.17 5.55 23.51
CA HIS A 113 -27.22 6.13 22.65
C HIS A 113 -28.55 5.45 22.92
N TYR A 114 -29.31 5.89 23.93
CA TYR A 114 -30.49 5.18 24.46
C TYR A 114 -31.79 5.99 24.43
N ASP A 115 -31.85 7.14 23.76
CA ASP A 115 -33.07 7.94 23.68
C ASP A 115 -34.08 7.39 22.64
N TYR A 116 -34.47 6.13 22.88
CA TYR A 116 -35.50 5.36 22.18
C TYR A 116 -36.06 4.28 23.13
N TRP A 117 -37.21 3.72 22.80
CA TRP A 117 -37.82 2.59 23.53
C TRP A 117 -38.63 1.73 22.56
N PRO A 118 -39.02 0.48 22.92
CA PRO A 118 -39.59 -0.45 21.95
C PRO A 118 -40.89 0.03 21.27
N THR A 119 -41.61 0.99 21.85
CA THR A 119 -42.84 1.55 21.28
C THR A 119 -42.69 3.00 20.80
N GLY A 120 -41.47 3.54 20.81
CA GLY A 120 -41.17 4.90 20.38
C GLY A 120 -40.04 4.89 19.39
N ASP A 121 -40.40 4.96 18.11
CA ASP A 121 -39.45 5.09 17.00
C ASP A 121 -38.90 6.53 17.01
N ASN A 122 -37.68 6.70 17.51
CA ASN A 122 -37.03 8.00 17.59
C ASN A 122 -35.52 7.87 17.35
N ASN A 123 -34.85 9.00 17.09
CA ASN A 123 -33.39 9.13 17.07
C ASN A 123 -32.69 8.04 16.23
N GLY A 124 -33.31 7.68 15.10
CA GLY A 124 -32.76 6.71 14.17
C GLY A 124 -33.38 6.83 12.80
N ALA A 125 -32.93 5.98 11.90
CA ALA A 125 -33.59 5.71 10.63
C ALA A 125 -33.70 4.21 10.40
N TYR A 126 -34.81 3.79 9.82
CA TYR A 126 -34.98 2.43 9.30
C TYR A 126 -34.63 2.43 7.83
N TYR A 127 -33.60 1.66 7.48
CA TYR A 127 -33.29 1.31 6.11
C TYR A 127 -33.63 -0.16 5.89
N PHE A 128 -34.45 -0.44 4.89
CA PHE A 128 -34.80 -1.79 4.50
C PHE A 128 -33.89 -2.24 3.38
N GLN A 129 -32.81 -2.94 3.75
CA GLN A 129 -31.87 -3.51 2.79
C GLN A 129 -32.63 -4.38 1.77
N PRO A 130 -32.37 -4.21 0.47
CA PRO A 130 -33.07 -4.95 -0.57
C PRO A 130 -32.98 -6.46 -0.38
N ASP A 131 -34.16 -7.04 -0.27
CA ASP A 131 -34.44 -8.47 -0.38
C ASP A 131 -35.90 -8.54 -0.82
N TYR A 132 -36.17 -8.03 -2.02
CA TYR A 132 -37.52 -7.76 -2.53
C TYR A 132 -37.98 -8.91 -3.44
N THR A 133 -38.27 -10.03 -2.81
CA THR A 133 -38.72 -11.26 -3.48
C THR A 133 -40.09 -11.66 -2.94
N ASP A 134 -40.81 -12.50 -3.69
CA ASP A 134 -42.08 -13.06 -3.20
C ASP A 134 -41.88 -13.91 -1.94
N GLN A 135 -40.69 -14.50 -1.75
CA GLN A 135 -40.34 -15.26 -0.54
C GLN A 135 -40.11 -14.39 0.69
N THR A 136 -39.97 -13.07 0.52
CA THR A 136 -39.70 -12.09 1.59
C THR A 136 -40.76 -10.99 1.66
N ASP A 137 -41.90 -11.21 0.97
CA ASP A 137 -43.04 -10.30 0.89
C ASP A 137 -42.68 -8.89 0.39
N HIS A 138 -41.54 -8.75 -0.31
CA HIS A 138 -41.00 -7.48 -0.78
C HIS A 138 -40.71 -6.44 0.33
N LEU A 139 -40.53 -6.89 1.59
CA LEU A 139 -40.34 -5.99 2.74
C LEU A 139 -38.87 -5.63 3.00
N GLY A 140 -37.92 -6.38 2.46
CA GLY A 140 -36.49 -6.20 2.73
C GLY A 140 -36.11 -6.53 4.18
N LYS A 141 -34.87 -6.19 4.54
CA LYS A 141 -34.32 -6.45 5.89
C LYS A 141 -33.97 -5.15 6.62
N LEU A 142 -34.52 -4.99 7.81
CA LEU A 142 -34.26 -3.86 8.69
C LEU A 142 -32.77 -3.74 9.01
N TRP A 143 -32.22 -2.56 8.77
CA TRP A 143 -30.98 -2.06 9.34
C TRP A 143 -31.26 -0.68 9.96
N VAL A 144 -31.03 -0.57 11.27
CA VAL A 144 -31.18 0.68 12.02
C VAL A 144 -29.92 1.53 11.87
N MET A 145 -30.11 2.81 11.53
CA MET A 145 -29.04 3.80 11.35
C MET A 145 -29.14 4.92 12.41
N PRO A 146 -28.01 5.48 12.89
CA PRO A 146 -27.98 6.48 13.96
C PRO A 146 -28.44 7.87 13.52
N ASN A 147 -29.43 8.43 14.19
CA ASN A 147 -29.78 9.86 14.09
C ASN A 147 -29.75 10.49 15.48
N ASP A 148 -29.57 11.81 15.58
CA ASP A 148 -29.73 12.54 16.84
C ASP A 148 -28.96 11.95 18.05
N VAL A 149 -27.63 11.82 17.87
CA VAL A 149 -26.74 11.09 18.80
C VAL A 149 -26.05 11.99 19.83
N ASP A 150 -26.55 13.20 20.05
CA ASP A 150 -25.97 14.17 20.98
C ASP A 150 -26.16 13.75 22.45
N ALA A 151 -27.28 13.10 22.79
CA ALA A 151 -27.55 12.53 24.11
C ALA A 151 -26.80 11.21 24.38
N THR A 152 -25.48 11.22 24.16
CA THR A 152 -24.54 10.10 24.36
C THR A 152 -23.43 10.47 25.35
N TRP A 153 -22.51 9.54 25.63
CA TRP A 153 -21.37 9.72 26.54
C TRP A 153 -21.76 10.04 27.99
N GLY A 154 -22.96 9.60 28.39
CA GLY A 154 -23.49 9.65 29.75
C GLY A 154 -24.60 8.61 29.91
N PRO A 155 -24.93 8.18 31.14
CA PRO A 155 -26.02 7.27 31.42
C PRO A 155 -27.38 8.03 31.40
N THR A 156 -27.65 8.70 30.29
CA THR A 156 -28.89 9.45 30.05
C THR A 156 -29.88 8.60 29.27
N TRP A 157 -31.15 8.62 29.69
CA TRP A 157 -32.30 7.99 29.03
C TRP A 157 -32.29 6.45 28.99
N ASN A 158 -33.48 5.86 29.18
CA ASN A 158 -33.86 4.45 28.98
C ASN A 158 -32.76 3.40 29.26
N GLU A 159 -32.80 2.29 28.52
CA GLU A 159 -31.97 1.10 28.75
C GLU A 159 -31.34 0.54 27.47
N GLY A 160 -31.52 1.23 26.34
CA GLY A 160 -31.06 0.76 25.03
C GLY A 160 -31.83 -0.48 24.58
N LYS A 161 -33.15 -0.48 24.76
CA LYS A 161 -34.03 -1.58 24.33
C LYS A 161 -34.90 -1.09 23.20
N ASP A 162 -34.67 -1.61 22.00
CA ASP A 162 -35.55 -1.43 20.85
C ASP A 162 -36.37 -2.71 20.59
N ARG A 163 -37.15 -2.72 19.50
CA ARG A 163 -37.97 -3.89 19.13
C ARG A 163 -37.16 -5.13 18.83
N VAL A 164 -35.98 -4.98 18.23
CA VAL A 164 -35.12 -6.11 17.89
C VAL A 164 -34.53 -6.70 19.18
N TRP A 165 -34.09 -5.86 20.11
CA TRP A 165 -33.67 -6.30 21.43
C TRP A 165 -34.78 -7.08 22.13
N SER A 166 -36.00 -6.52 22.19
CA SER A 166 -37.14 -7.19 22.82
C SER A 166 -37.46 -8.53 22.16
N ALA A 167 -37.41 -8.61 20.82
CA ALA A 167 -37.61 -9.87 20.11
C ALA A 167 -36.53 -10.92 20.41
N ILE A 168 -35.31 -10.52 20.77
CA ILE A 168 -34.22 -11.47 21.07
C ILE A 168 -34.23 -11.89 22.54
N PHE A 169 -34.39 -10.94 23.46
CA PHE A 169 -34.06 -11.13 24.88
C PHE A 169 -35.26 -11.08 25.84
N ASP A 170 -36.36 -10.42 25.49
CA ASP A 170 -37.55 -10.42 26.35
C ASP A 170 -38.31 -11.74 26.20
N SER A 171 -39.14 -12.09 27.17
CA SER A 171 -39.81 -13.40 27.22
C SER A 171 -41.03 -13.45 26.27
N PRO A 172 -41.18 -14.50 25.44
CA PRO A 172 -40.27 -15.64 25.28
C PRO A 172 -39.01 -15.27 24.48
N ALA A 173 -37.83 -15.57 25.04
CA ALA A 173 -36.56 -15.18 24.41
C ALA A 173 -36.18 -16.11 23.24
N ASN A 174 -35.35 -15.62 22.32
CA ASN A 174 -34.82 -16.33 21.16
C ASN A 174 -33.30 -16.62 21.31
N PRO A 175 -32.91 -17.62 22.13
CA PRO A 175 -31.49 -17.93 22.38
C PRO A 175 -30.72 -18.40 21.15
N GLY A 176 -31.40 -18.86 20.11
CA GLY A 176 -30.78 -19.21 18.82
C GLY A 176 -30.17 -18.01 18.07
N LEU A 177 -30.52 -16.78 18.48
CA LEU A 177 -29.97 -15.54 17.94
C LEU A 177 -28.80 -14.97 18.75
N TYR A 178 -28.56 -15.47 19.96
CA TYR A 178 -27.52 -14.97 20.86
C TYR A 178 -26.11 -15.03 20.25
N PRO A 179 -25.69 -16.11 19.55
CA PRO A 179 -24.35 -16.15 18.97
C PRO A 179 -24.07 -14.97 18.04
N VAL A 180 -25.01 -14.62 17.14
CA VAL A 180 -24.82 -13.49 16.19
C VAL A 180 -24.66 -12.17 16.95
N TYR A 181 -25.50 -11.95 17.97
CA TYR A 181 -25.44 -10.75 18.78
C TYR A 181 -24.12 -10.61 19.54
N PHE A 182 -23.76 -11.63 20.32
CA PHE A 182 -22.56 -11.54 21.16
C PHE A 182 -21.26 -11.66 20.38
N ASN A 183 -21.26 -12.32 19.21
CA ASN A 183 -20.13 -12.25 18.28
C ASN A 183 -19.87 -10.79 17.88
N SER A 184 -20.92 -10.02 17.61
CA SER A 184 -20.82 -8.59 17.25
C SER A 184 -20.36 -7.73 18.42
N VAL A 185 -20.84 -8.01 19.63
CA VAL A 185 -20.39 -7.33 20.87
C VAL A 185 -18.89 -7.56 21.09
N ARG A 186 -18.43 -8.81 21.01
CA ARG A 186 -17.00 -9.16 21.14
C ARG A 186 -16.17 -8.49 20.05
N GLU A 187 -16.65 -8.49 18.81
CA GLU A 187 -15.95 -7.84 17.71
C GLU A 187 -15.77 -6.34 17.96
N VAL A 188 -16.85 -5.61 18.28
CA VAL A 188 -16.80 -4.18 18.64
C VAL A 188 -15.84 -3.96 19.80
N ARG A 189 -15.93 -4.79 20.84
CA ARG A 189 -15.13 -4.65 22.05
C ARG A 189 -13.63 -4.90 21.84
N ASP A 190 -13.27 -5.90 21.05
CA ASP A 190 -11.88 -6.35 20.86
C ASP A 190 -11.11 -5.50 19.82
N LEU A 191 -11.83 -4.95 18.83
CA LEU A 191 -11.22 -4.28 17.67
C LEU A 191 -11.44 -2.77 17.63
N LEU A 192 -12.54 -2.25 18.15
CA LEU A 192 -12.89 -0.83 18.06
C LEU A 192 -12.96 -0.15 19.43
N TRP A 193 -13.73 -0.69 20.38
CA TRP A 193 -13.92 -0.10 21.70
C TRP A 193 -12.78 -0.45 22.65
N THR A 194 -11.59 0.05 22.33
CA THR A 194 -10.37 -0.07 23.14
C THR A 194 -9.72 1.30 23.31
N GLN A 195 -8.90 1.46 24.36
CA GLN A 195 -8.20 2.72 24.62
C GLN A 195 -7.31 3.15 23.44
N GLU A 196 -6.63 2.21 22.81
CA GLU A 196 -5.69 2.44 21.71
C GLU A 196 -6.38 2.90 20.42
N GLN A 197 -7.68 2.66 20.30
CA GLN A 197 -8.48 3.00 19.12
C GLN A 197 -9.31 4.26 19.36
N ILE A 198 -10.02 4.33 20.49
CA ILE A 198 -10.97 5.42 20.77
C ILE A 198 -10.27 6.65 21.35
N ASN A 199 -9.23 6.53 22.17
CA ASN A 199 -8.56 7.72 22.73
C ASN A 199 -7.96 8.60 21.63
N PRO A 200 -7.22 8.06 20.64
CA PRO A 200 -6.72 8.86 19.52
C PRO A 200 -7.84 9.49 18.68
N VAL A 201 -8.97 8.81 18.51
CA VAL A 201 -10.14 9.38 17.82
C VAL A 201 -10.68 10.59 18.58
N LEU A 202 -10.90 10.46 19.90
CA LEU A 202 -11.36 11.57 20.74
C LEU A 202 -10.38 12.75 20.71
N ASP A 203 -9.08 12.47 20.81
CA ASP A 203 -8.03 13.50 20.80
C ASP A 203 -7.95 14.18 19.42
N GLN A 204 -8.09 13.44 18.33
CA GLN A 204 -8.09 14.00 16.97
C GLN A 204 -9.32 14.89 16.73
N PHE A 205 -10.51 14.46 17.14
CA PHE A 205 -11.72 15.30 17.02
C PHE A 205 -11.62 16.56 17.87
N ALA A 206 -11.13 16.44 19.11
CA ALA A 206 -10.91 17.59 19.98
C ALA A 206 -9.90 18.57 19.38
N ALA A 207 -8.79 18.08 18.81
CA ALA A 207 -7.77 18.91 18.17
C ALA A 207 -8.33 19.72 16.98
N VAL A 208 -9.25 19.14 16.20
CA VAL A 208 -9.89 19.83 15.06
C VAL A 208 -10.73 21.02 15.52
N ILE A 209 -11.53 20.86 16.59
CA ILE A 209 -12.44 21.91 17.06
C ILE A 209 -11.78 22.89 18.05
N ALA A 210 -10.66 22.51 18.68
CA ALA A 210 -10.00 23.29 19.72
C ALA A 210 -9.73 24.76 19.35
N PRO A 211 -9.32 25.12 18.11
CA PRO A 211 -9.12 26.52 17.74
C PRO A 211 -10.42 27.37 17.76
N PHE A 212 -11.59 26.74 17.57
CA PHE A 212 -12.88 27.42 17.50
C PHE A 212 -13.60 27.53 18.84
N VAL A 213 -13.35 26.59 19.76
CA VAL A 213 -14.03 26.53 21.07
C VAL A 213 -13.95 27.84 21.88
N PRO A 214 -12.83 28.60 21.91
CA PRO A 214 -12.80 29.88 22.61
C PRO A 214 -13.83 30.89 22.07
N ALA A 215 -13.94 31.02 20.75
CA ALA A 215 -14.89 31.94 20.12
C ALA A 215 -16.34 31.48 20.34
N ASP A 216 -16.61 30.19 20.21
CA ASP A 216 -17.94 29.60 20.47
C ASP A 216 -18.38 29.84 21.93
N ASN A 217 -17.47 29.62 22.89
CA ASN A 217 -17.73 29.89 24.29
C ASN A 217 -18.03 31.38 24.56
N LEU A 218 -17.31 32.31 23.94
CA LEU A 218 -17.57 33.74 24.10
C LEU A 218 -18.94 34.16 23.54
N ARG A 219 -19.36 33.54 22.42
CA ARG A 219 -20.64 33.82 21.78
C ARG A 219 -21.83 33.29 22.59
N TRP A 220 -21.70 32.11 23.19
CA TRP A 220 -22.88 31.40 23.72
C TRP A 220 -22.93 31.29 25.24
N LYS A 221 -21.78 31.25 25.95
CA LYS A 221 -21.78 31.17 27.41
C LYS A 221 -22.13 32.53 28.02
N SER A 222 -23.07 32.50 28.97
CA SER A 222 -23.55 33.69 29.68
C SER A 222 -24.12 34.79 28.77
N GLY A 223 -24.52 34.45 27.53
CA GLY A 223 -25.20 35.39 26.64
C GLY A 223 -26.60 35.74 27.16
N PRO A 224 -27.14 36.90 26.79
CA PRO A 224 -28.50 37.27 27.16
C PRO A 224 -29.54 36.44 26.39
N ASP A 225 -30.73 36.25 26.96
CA ASP A 225 -31.76 35.35 26.41
C ASP A 225 -32.20 35.75 25.01
N GLU A 226 -32.29 37.04 24.73
CA GLU A 226 -32.65 37.59 23.43
C GLU A 226 -31.64 37.29 22.31
N ALA A 227 -30.39 36.97 22.67
CA ALA A 227 -29.33 36.63 21.71
C ALA A 227 -29.18 35.11 21.50
N GLY A 228 -29.90 34.30 22.28
CA GLY A 228 -29.66 32.86 22.40
C GLY A 228 -28.37 32.56 23.19
N ASN A 229 -28.45 31.60 24.10
CA ASN A 229 -27.36 31.27 25.02
C ASN A 229 -27.37 29.79 25.43
N TYR A 230 -26.34 29.41 26.18
CA TYR A 230 -26.15 28.08 26.75
C TYR A 230 -26.71 27.95 28.19
N ASN A 231 -27.86 28.55 28.52
CA ASN A 231 -28.39 28.62 29.90
C ASN A 231 -28.64 27.28 30.62
N GLY A 232 -28.52 26.13 29.94
CA GLY A 232 -28.66 24.79 30.53
C GLY A 232 -27.41 23.92 30.48
N LEU A 233 -26.29 24.40 29.90
CA LEU A 233 -25.07 23.59 29.75
C LEU A 233 -24.27 23.56 31.07
N GLY A 234 -23.93 22.37 31.52
CA GLY A 234 -23.12 22.11 32.71
C GLY A 234 -22.11 20.99 32.49
N GLY A 235 -21.50 20.50 33.57
CA GLY A 235 -20.57 19.37 33.51
C GLY A 235 -19.20 19.71 32.91
N ALA A 236 -18.45 18.66 32.55
CA ALA A 236 -17.04 18.77 32.17
C ALA A 236 -16.80 19.66 30.94
N GLY A 237 -17.65 19.55 29.92
CA GLY A 237 -17.55 20.37 28.70
C GLY A 237 -17.88 21.85 28.90
N TYR A 238 -18.69 22.19 29.90
CA TYR A 238 -18.87 23.59 30.29
C TYR A 238 -17.57 24.19 30.86
N VAL A 239 -16.74 23.40 31.54
CA VAL A 239 -15.46 23.86 32.09
C VAL A 239 -14.41 24.02 30.99
N SER A 240 -14.14 22.97 30.22
CA SER A 240 -13.20 23.03 29.09
C SER A 240 -13.35 21.83 28.16
N LEU A 241 -12.88 21.96 26.92
CA LEU A 241 -12.80 20.84 25.97
C LEU A 241 -11.93 19.69 26.51
N ALA A 242 -10.80 20.02 27.16
CA ALA A 242 -9.92 19.01 27.75
C ALA A 242 -10.61 18.21 28.86
N ASN A 243 -11.43 18.87 29.68
CA ASN A 243 -12.23 18.19 30.70
C ASN A 243 -13.30 17.30 30.08
N LEU A 244 -13.96 17.73 29.00
CA LEU A 244 -14.91 16.89 28.26
C LEU A 244 -14.24 15.62 27.72
N VAL A 245 -13.08 15.75 27.09
CA VAL A 245 -12.32 14.59 26.58
C VAL A 245 -11.93 13.65 27.72
N ALA A 246 -11.45 14.18 28.85
CA ALA A 246 -11.14 13.37 30.02
C ALA A 246 -12.38 12.66 30.59
N ASP A 247 -13.53 13.34 30.61
CA ASP A 247 -14.81 12.79 31.07
C ASP A 247 -15.32 11.67 30.15
N MET A 248 -15.24 11.85 28.84
CA MET A 248 -15.55 10.81 27.84
C MET A 248 -14.63 9.58 27.98
N LYS A 249 -13.33 9.79 28.24
CA LYS A 249 -12.38 8.70 28.52
C LYS A 249 -12.71 7.99 29.84
N ASN A 250 -13.11 8.72 30.88
CA ASN A 250 -13.57 8.12 32.13
C ASN A 250 -14.85 7.29 31.92
N PHE A 251 -15.80 7.81 31.16
CA PHE A 251 -17.03 7.12 30.80
C PHE A 251 -16.76 5.77 30.10
N ALA A 252 -15.83 5.76 29.14
CA ALA A 252 -15.47 4.55 28.41
C ALA A 252 -14.70 3.52 29.26
N TRP A 253 -13.75 3.95 30.11
CA TRP A 253 -12.75 3.04 30.71
C TRP A 253 -12.76 2.92 32.23
N ASN A 254 -13.25 3.94 32.94
CA ASN A 254 -13.07 4.04 34.38
C ASN A 254 -14.39 3.93 35.15
N GLY A 255 -15.47 4.50 34.62
CA GLY A 255 -16.71 4.70 35.36
C GLY A 255 -16.72 6.01 36.16
N GLY A 256 -17.82 6.28 36.85
CA GLY A 256 -18.05 7.57 37.50
C GLY A 256 -19.52 7.94 37.64
N ASN A 257 -19.79 9.22 37.90
CA ASN A 257 -21.14 9.78 38.02
C ASN A 257 -21.32 10.90 37.00
N TRP A 258 -22.46 10.89 36.33
CA TRP A 258 -22.87 11.87 35.33
C TRP A 258 -24.30 12.34 35.61
N PRO A 259 -24.76 13.43 34.98
CA PRO A 259 -26.19 13.71 34.89
C PRO A 259 -26.92 12.47 34.34
N GLY A 260 -27.99 12.05 35.02
CA GLY A 260 -28.79 10.87 34.65
C GLY A 260 -28.41 9.57 35.36
N GLY A 261 -27.20 9.42 35.93
CA GLY A 261 -26.84 8.20 36.66
C GLY A 261 -25.34 7.96 36.83
N SER A 262 -24.98 6.71 37.12
CA SER A 262 -23.59 6.27 37.28
C SER A 262 -23.21 5.17 36.30
N VAL A 263 -21.93 5.13 35.94
CA VAL A 263 -21.31 4.02 35.20
C VAL A 263 -20.36 3.30 36.15
N GLN A 264 -20.46 1.98 36.18
CA GLN A 264 -19.68 1.14 37.07
C GLN A 264 -18.17 1.20 36.77
N ALA A 265 -17.36 0.74 37.73
CA ALA A 265 -15.92 0.66 37.59
C ALA A 265 -15.54 -0.12 36.31
N GLY A 266 -14.59 0.42 35.55
CA GLY A 266 -14.21 -0.12 34.24
C GLY A 266 -14.98 0.47 33.04
N GLY A 267 -15.91 1.41 33.29
CA GLY A 267 -16.61 2.16 32.25
C GLY A 267 -17.54 1.31 31.38
N THR A 268 -17.94 1.83 30.22
CA THR A 268 -18.75 1.05 29.27
C THR A 268 -17.98 -0.10 28.63
N ALA A 269 -16.65 -0.08 28.66
CA ALA A 269 -15.83 -1.22 28.24
C ALA A 269 -16.08 -2.46 29.11
N ALA A 270 -16.04 -2.30 30.43
CA ALA A 270 -16.38 -3.39 31.35
C ALA A 270 -17.85 -3.79 31.24
N PHE A 271 -18.76 -2.86 30.93
CA PHE A 271 -20.16 -3.21 30.66
C PHE A 271 -20.28 -4.15 29.45
N LEU A 272 -19.61 -3.85 28.34
CA LEU A 272 -19.61 -4.74 27.15
C LEU A 272 -19.00 -6.11 27.46
N ASP A 273 -17.90 -6.16 28.23
CA ASP A 273 -17.27 -7.42 28.66
C ASP A 273 -18.24 -8.29 29.48
N ASN A 274 -19.09 -7.66 30.31
CA ASN A 274 -20.04 -8.35 31.18
C ASN A 274 -21.42 -8.59 30.55
N LEU A 275 -21.73 -8.01 29.38
CA LEU A 275 -23.07 -8.11 28.77
C LEU A 275 -23.46 -9.57 28.50
N GLN A 276 -22.50 -10.38 28.06
CA GLN A 276 -22.67 -11.82 27.83
C GLN A 276 -22.70 -12.68 29.11
N LEU A 277 -22.43 -12.08 30.28
CA LEU A 277 -22.47 -12.73 31.60
C LEU A 277 -23.74 -12.37 32.39
N GLY A 278 -24.31 -11.18 32.15
CA GLY A 278 -25.40 -10.60 32.94
C GLY A 278 -26.81 -10.89 32.42
N ILE A 279 -26.95 -11.39 31.18
CA ILE A 279 -28.23 -11.92 30.69
C ILE A 279 -28.39 -13.31 31.31
N SER A 280 -29.62 -13.75 31.61
CA SER A 280 -29.94 -15.09 32.15
C SER A 280 -29.64 -16.26 31.17
N ASN A 281 -28.62 -16.10 30.33
CA ASN A 281 -28.16 -17.01 29.31
C ASN A 281 -26.84 -17.70 29.71
N SER A 282 -26.34 -18.59 28.85
CA SER A 282 -25.08 -19.33 29.06
C SER A 282 -23.94 -18.84 28.15
N GLU A 283 -24.05 -17.69 27.50
CA GLU A 283 -23.14 -17.31 26.41
C GLU A 283 -21.70 -17.16 26.87
N GLY A 284 -21.46 -16.47 27.99
CA GLY A 284 -20.09 -16.32 28.52
C GLY A 284 -19.45 -17.62 29.02
N SER A 285 -20.24 -18.66 29.35
CA SER A 285 -19.72 -19.97 29.78
C SER A 285 -19.65 -21.01 28.66
N THR A 286 -20.09 -20.66 27.44
CA THR A 286 -20.20 -21.57 26.30
C THR A 286 -19.44 -21.11 25.05
N MET A 287 -18.75 -19.96 25.11
CA MET A 287 -17.94 -19.50 23.98
C MET A 287 -16.55 -20.18 23.95
N PRO A 288 -15.93 -20.31 22.77
CA PRO A 288 -14.58 -20.84 22.66
C PRO A 288 -13.54 -19.95 23.34
N ALA A 289 -12.45 -20.55 23.79
CA ALA A 289 -11.35 -19.83 24.40
C ALA A 289 -10.67 -18.88 23.41
N THR A 290 -10.25 -17.71 23.90
CA THR A 290 -9.48 -16.74 23.12
C THR A 290 -8.14 -17.35 22.67
N PRO A 291 -7.85 -17.45 21.37
CA PRO A 291 -6.58 -17.99 20.90
C PRO A 291 -5.41 -17.05 21.18
N THR A 292 -4.20 -17.61 21.23
CA THR A 292 -2.95 -16.83 21.27
C THR A 292 -2.30 -16.76 19.89
N LEU A 293 -1.60 -15.66 19.62
CA LEU A 293 -0.99 -15.36 18.32
C LEU A 293 0.54 -15.30 18.44
N SER A 294 1.26 -15.80 17.45
CA SER A 294 2.73 -15.70 17.37
C SER A 294 3.21 -15.51 15.94
N TYR A 295 4.28 -14.76 15.73
CA TYR A 295 4.90 -14.62 14.41
C TYR A 295 5.81 -15.82 14.11
N LYS A 296 5.76 -16.33 12.87
CA LYS A 296 6.50 -17.51 12.39
C LYS A 296 7.31 -17.25 11.12
N GLY A 297 7.19 -16.06 10.53
CA GLY A 297 7.95 -15.68 9.33
C GLY A 297 9.38 -15.19 9.62
N PRO A 298 10.12 -14.79 8.57
CA PRO A 298 11.47 -14.24 8.69
C PRO A 298 11.51 -12.92 9.48
N ALA A 299 12.65 -12.60 10.09
CA ALA A 299 12.87 -11.30 10.73
C ALA A 299 12.61 -10.14 9.74
N GLY A 300 12.13 -9.00 10.26
CA GLY A 300 11.84 -7.82 9.43
C GLY A 300 10.49 -7.85 8.71
N TYR A 301 9.66 -8.88 8.91
CA TYR A 301 8.28 -8.97 8.39
C TYR A 301 8.14 -8.71 6.88
N PRO A 302 8.87 -9.42 6.00
CA PRO A 302 8.73 -9.21 4.56
C PRO A 302 7.29 -9.46 4.11
N VAL A 303 6.71 -8.50 3.38
CA VAL A 303 5.29 -8.51 3.01
C VAL A 303 4.83 -9.80 2.34
N ASN A 304 5.70 -10.45 1.56
CA ASN A 304 5.41 -11.67 0.80
C ASN A 304 5.57 -12.98 1.60
N THR A 305 6.03 -12.93 2.85
CA THR A 305 6.28 -14.11 3.71
C THR A 305 5.69 -13.97 5.11
N LEU A 306 4.63 -13.19 5.25
CA LEU A 306 3.99 -12.90 6.54
C LEU A 306 3.24 -14.12 7.08
N THR A 307 3.94 -14.98 7.82
CA THR A 307 3.38 -16.19 8.44
C THR A 307 3.19 -16.01 9.94
N PHE A 308 2.01 -16.36 10.44
CA PHE A 308 1.62 -16.32 11.84
C PHE A 308 1.10 -17.68 12.30
N GLY A 309 1.15 -17.93 13.61
CA GLY A 309 0.66 -19.16 14.23
C GLY A 309 -0.32 -18.88 15.36
N THR A 310 -1.29 -19.79 15.54
CA THR A 310 -2.35 -19.74 16.55
C THR A 310 -2.22 -20.90 17.54
N SER A 311 -2.70 -20.74 18.77
CA SER A 311 -2.88 -21.87 19.69
C SER A 311 -3.87 -22.90 19.16
N ALA A 312 -3.88 -24.11 19.74
CA ALA A 312 -4.92 -25.08 19.47
C ALA A 312 -6.32 -24.53 19.81
N PHE A 313 -7.35 -25.01 19.09
CA PHE A 313 -8.73 -24.77 19.45
C PHE A 313 -9.04 -25.36 20.84
N SER A 314 -9.81 -24.64 21.64
CA SER A 314 -10.23 -25.04 22.98
C SER A 314 -11.58 -24.42 23.27
N ASP A 315 -12.50 -25.22 23.79
CA ASP A 315 -13.90 -24.87 23.97
C ASP A 315 -14.45 -25.56 25.23
N PRO A 316 -15.31 -24.92 26.05
CA PRO A 316 -15.85 -25.55 27.25
C PRO A 316 -16.66 -26.84 26.97
N GLN A 317 -17.19 -26.99 25.74
CA GLN A 317 -17.94 -28.16 25.28
C GLN A 317 -17.02 -29.31 24.82
N GLY A 318 -15.77 -29.00 24.46
CA GLY A 318 -14.74 -29.95 24.06
C GLY A 318 -14.08 -29.59 22.72
N ALA A 319 -12.86 -30.09 22.50
CA ALA A 319 -12.08 -29.77 21.29
C ALA A 319 -12.65 -30.33 19.97
N GLY A 320 -13.66 -31.21 20.03
CA GLY A 320 -14.32 -31.80 18.87
C GLY A 320 -15.28 -30.85 18.14
N ASP A 321 -15.59 -29.70 18.74
CA ASP A 321 -16.58 -28.75 18.24
C ASP A 321 -15.99 -27.63 17.39
N PHE A 322 -14.74 -27.73 16.95
CA PHE A 322 -14.13 -26.76 16.04
C PHE A 322 -14.96 -26.63 14.74
N ALA A 323 -15.36 -25.40 14.40
CA ALA A 323 -16.00 -25.09 13.13
C ALA A 323 -15.12 -24.28 12.19
N ALA A 324 -14.43 -23.24 12.70
CA ALA A 324 -13.62 -22.37 11.86
C ALA A 324 -12.50 -21.64 12.60
N VAL A 325 -11.47 -21.21 11.85
CA VAL A 325 -10.50 -20.20 12.25
C VAL A 325 -10.60 -19.01 11.29
N GLN A 326 -10.43 -17.80 11.81
CA GLN A 326 -10.41 -16.58 11.00
C GLN A 326 -9.20 -15.72 11.37
N TRP A 327 -8.51 -15.23 10.35
CA TRP A 327 -7.34 -14.36 10.45
C TRP A 327 -7.67 -13.01 9.81
N ARG A 328 -7.17 -11.94 10.43
CA ARG A 328 -7.23 -10.60 9.85
C ARG A 328 -5.92 -9.86 10.07
N VAL A 329 -5.66 -8.92 9.16
CA VAL A 329 -4.60 -7.91 9.32
C VAL A 329 -5.16 -6.54 8.93
N ALA A 330 -4.81 -5.54 9.73
CA ALA A 330 -5.26 -4.16 9.56
C ALA A 330 -4.08 -3.20 9.72
N GLU A 331 -3.96 -2.23 8.82
CA GLU A 331 -3.03 -1.13 8.91
C GLU A 331 -3.43 -0.23 10.08
N VAL A 332 -2.46 0.14 10.90
CA VAL A 332 -2.67 1.03 12.05
C VAL A 332 -1.75 2.24 11.97
N THR A 333 -2.19 3.34 12.57
CA THR A 333 -1.32 4.52 12.72
C THR A 333 -0.29 4.25 13.82
N ASP A 334 0.99 4.23 13.44
CA ASP A 334 2.11 4.08 14.37
C ASP A 334 3.22 5.08 14.00
N PRO A 335 3.57 6.03 14.89
CA PRO A 335 4.66 6.98 14.67
C PRO A 335 6.05 6.36 14.42
N ALA A 336 6.24 5.09 14.79
CA ALA A 336 7.49 4.37 14.53
C ALA A 336 7.59 3.82 13.09
N ALA A 337 6.49 3.80 12.33
CA ALA A 337 6.49 3.30 10.97
C ALA A 337 7.20 4.28 10.00
N PRO A 338 8.10 3.82 9.11
CA PRO A 338 8.76 4.67 8.12
C PRO A 338 7.80 5.47 7.22
N ALA A 339 6.61 4.93 6.95
CA ALA A 339 5.58 5.57 6.14
C ALA A 339 4.58 6.42 6.96
N TYR A 340 4.86 6.68 8.25
CA TYR A 340 4.00 7.51 9.09
C TYR A 340 3.92 8.94 8.59
N ASP A 341 2.70 9.45 8.48
CA ASP A 341 2.41 10.84 8.15
C ASP A 341 1.45 11.41 9.22
N PRO A 342 1.90 12.35 10.07
CA PRO A 342 1.10 12.91 11.15
C PRO A 342 -0.10 13.74 10.66
N THR A 343 -0.15 14.08 9.36
CA THR A 343 -1.27 14.83 8.76
C THR A 343 -2.42 13.93 8.32
N LYS A 344 -2.20 12.61 8.25
CA LYS A 344 -3.24 11.64 7.86
C LYS A 344 -4.20 11.37 9.01
N LYS A 345 -5.43 11.01 8.65
CA LYS A 345 -6.44 10.55 9.60
C LYS A 345 -5.93 9.30 10.34
N PHE A 346 -6.24 9.20 11.63
CA PHE A 346 -5.94 8.00 12.41
C PHE A 346 -6.64 6.78 11.79
N LYS A 347 -5.88 5.70 11.58
CA LYS A 347 -6.38 4.42 11.05
C LYS A 347 -6.85 3.53 12.19
N LEU A 348 -8.10 3.08 12.09
CA LEU A 348 -8.69 2.15 13.04
C LEU A 348 -8.35 0.71 12.66
N GLU A 349 -7.92 -0.10 13.64
CA GLU A 349 -7.71 -1.54 13.49
C GLU A 349 -9.00 -2.28 13.05
N TRP A 350 -10.16 -1.68 13.31
CA TRP A 350 -11.48 -2.14 12.87
C TRP A 350 -11.56 -2.37 11.36
N GLU A 351 -10.91 -1.52 10.56
CA GLU A 351 -10.86 -1.64 9.10
C GLU A 351 -9.75 -2.61 8.72
N SER A 352 -10.10 -3.83 8.31
CA SER A 352 -9.11 -4.82 7.85
C SER A 352 -8.68 -4.54 6.41
N ASP A 353 -7.37 -4.58 6.16
CA ASP A 353 -6.81 -4.61 4.80
C ASP A 353 -6.93 -6.02 4.20
N PHE A 354 -6.96 -7.05 5.05
CA PHE A 354 -7.22 -8.41 4.64
C PHE A 354 -7.94 -9.19 5.74
N ASP A 355 -8.93 -9.99 5.33
CA ASP A 355 -9.67 -10.93 6.17
C ASP A 355 -9.75 -12.27 5.43
N SER A 356 -9.39 -13.36 6.10
CA SER A 356 -9.39 -14.69 5.49
C SER A 356 -10.80 -15.26 5.27
N GLY A 357 -11.82 -14.67 5.88
CA GLY A 357 -13.09 -15.33 6.14
C GLY A 357 -12.93 -16.54 7.06
N ALA A 358 -14.03 -17.28 7.23
CA ALA A 358 -14.04 -18.52 8.01
C ALA A 358 -13.33 -19.65 7.25
N ILE A 359 -12.23 -20.15 7.80
CA ILE A 359 -11.52 -21.33 7.30
C ILE A 359 -11.95 -22.55 8.12
N THR A 360 -12.65 -23.49 7.48
CA THR A 360 -13.28 -24.65 8.15
C THR A 360 -12.33 -25.82 8.40
N THR A 361 -11.06 -25.72 7.97
CA THR A 361 -10.02 -26.70 8.28
C THR A 361 -8.99 -26.06 9.19
N PHE A 362 -8.83 -26.60 10.38
CA PHE A 362 -7.88 -26.06 11.35
C PHE A 362 -6.44 -26.21 10.83
N ALA A 363 -5.72 -25.10 10.77
CA ALA A 363 -4.29 -25.04 10.61
C ALA A 363 -3.71 -24.16 11.72
N SER A 364 -2.63 -24.62 12.34
CA SER A 364 -1.95 -23.86 13.40
C SER A 364 -1.15 -22.67 12.88
N SER A 365 -1.05 -22.50 11.56
CA SER A 365 -0.38 -21.38 10.91
C SER A 365 -1.12 -20.88 9.68
N TYR A 366 -0.90 -19.60 9.37
CA TYR A 366 -1.45 -18.92 8.19
C TYR A 366 -0.42 -17.95 7.62
N THR A 367 -0.24 -17.96 6.30
CA THR A 367 0.60 -17.01 5.57
C THR A 367 -0.30 -16.07 4.79
N PHE A 368 -0.21 -14.77 5.09
CA PHE A 368 -0.94 -13.75 4.35
C PHE A 368 -0.36 -13.60 2.93
N PRO A 369 -1.21 -13.29 1.93
CA PRO A 369 -0.72 -12.96 0.60
C PRO A 369 0.13 -11.68 0.64
N GLY A 370 1.11 -11.58 -0.27
CA GLY A 370 2.01 -10.42 -0.33
C GLY A 370 1.32 -9.07 -0.56
N SER A 371 0.08 -9.08 -1.05
CA SER A 371 -0.76 -7.90 -1.24
C SER A 371 -1.50 -7.44 0.04
N ALA A 372 -1.53 -8.26 1.10
CA ALA A 372 -2.23 -7.92 2.33
C ALA A 372 -1.61 -6.73 3.08
N CYS A 373 -0.30 -6.51 2.88
CA CYS A 373 0.45 -5.45 3.54
C CYS A 373 1.34 -4.71 2.53
N LYS A 374 1.63 -3.44 2.84
CA LYS A 374 2.55 -2.56 2.11
C LYS A 374 3.77 -2.25 2.98
N THR A 375 4.96 -2.33 2.38
CA THR A 375 6.25 -2.06 3.04
C THR A 375 6.28 -0.68 3.70
N GLY A 376 6.94 -0.60 4.86
CA GLY A 376 7.15 0.62 5.64
C GLY A 376 5.96 1.06 6.49
N ARG A 377 4.82 0.34 6.45
CA ARG A 377 3.62 0.65 7.24
C ARG A 377 3.47 -0.30 8.43
N ALA A 378 2.78 0.16 9.48
CA ALA A 378 2.48 -0.65 10.65
C ALA A 378 1.13 -1.38 10.51
N TYR A 379 1.08 -2.61 10.99
CA TYR A 379 -0.10 -3.46 10.95
C TYR A 379 -0.29 -4.20 12.27
N ARG A 380 -1.54 -4.62 12.52
CA ARG A 380 -1.90 -5.57 13.58
C ARG A 380 -2.55 -6.80 12.98
N VAL A 381 -2.11 -7.97 13.44
CA VAL A 381 -2.77 -9.26 13.14
C VAL A 381 -3.60 -9.70 14.32
N ARG A 382 -4.76 -10.29 14.03
CA ARG A 382 -5.65 -10.96 14.99
C ARG A 382 -6.11 -12.30 14.45
N VAL A 383 -6.37 -13.25 15.35
CA VAL A 383 -6.99 -14.54 15.04
C VAL A 383 -8.13 -14.83 16.02
N ARG A 384 -9.18 -15.49 15.55
CA ARG A 384 -10.28 -16.03 16.39
C ARG A 384 -10.71 -17.41 15.91
N HIS A 385 -11.39 -18.16 16.78
CA HIS A 385 -11.93 -19.49 16.45
C HIS A 385 -13.44 -19.53 16.63
N GLN A 386 -14.11 -20.39 15.89
CA GLN A 386 -15.55 -20.63 15.95
C GLN A 386 -15.84 -22.07 16.37
N ASP A 387 -16.84 -22.27 17.22
CA ASP A 387 -17.42 -23.58 17.47
C ASP A 387 -18.55 -23.96 16.49
N ALA A 388 -18.99 -25.21 16.56
CA ALA A 388 -20.09 -25.76 15.76
C ALA A 388 -21.46 -25.13 16.05
N THR A 389 -21.61 -24.38 17.14
CA THR A 389 -22.83 -23.63 17.47
C THR A 389 -22.88 -22.25 16.82
N GLY A 390 -21.77 -21.83 16.20
CA GLY A 390 -21.61 -20.55 15.53
C GLY A 390 -21.05 -19.44 16.41
N ARG A 391 -20.62 -19.72 17.65
CA ARG A 391 -19.98 -18.73 18.52
C ARG A 391 -18.53 -18.57 18.13
N TRP A 392 -18.14 -17.32 17.89
CA TRP A 392 -16.75 -16.91 17.80
C TRP A 392 -16.20 -16.61 19.19
N SER A 393 -14.97 -17.04 19.47
CA SER A 393 -14.20 -16.52 20.59
C SER A 393 -13.93 -15.01 20.44
N HIS A 394 -13.39 -14.41 21.49
CA HIS A 394 -12.73 -13.11 21.35
C HIS A 394 -11.60 -13.19 20.30
N TRP A 395 -11.34 -12.07 19.64
CA TRP A 395 -10.10 -11.92 18.89
C TRP A 395 -8.91 -12.01 19.84
N SER A 396 -7.82 -12.66 19.39
CA SER A 396 -6.55 -12.72 20.12
C SER A 396 -6.08 -11.32 20.51
N ALA A 397 -5.14 -11.22 21.46
CA ALA A 397 -4.36 -9.98 21.61
C ALA A 397 -3.70 -9.61 20.25
N PRO A 398 -3.52 -8.31 19.94
CA PRO A 398 -2.92 -7.88 18.68
C PRO A 398 -1.43 -8.26 18.66
N LEU A 399 -0.95 -8.71 17.51
CA LEU A 399 0.48 -8.72 17.22
C LEU A 399 0.77 -7.58 16.23
N GLN A 400 1.45 -6.54 16.71
CA GLN A 400 1.82 -5.37 15.91
C GLN A 400 3.21 -5.51 15.30
N PHE A 401 3.36 -5.09 14.05
CA PHE A 401 4.64 -5.12 13.33
C PHE A 401 4.72 -4.02 12.27
N ILE A 402 5.93 -3.70 11.80
CA ILE A 402 6.17 -2.87 10.62
C ILE A 402 6.50 -3.79 9.46
N ALA A 403 5.74 -3.71 8.38
CA ALA A 403 5.93 -4.55 7.21
C ALA A 403 7.23 -4.20 6.47
N GLY A 404 8.11 -5.18 6.28
CA GLY A 404 9.39 -5.03 5.59
C GLY A 404 9.29 -5.07 4.08
N ALA A 405 10.42 -4.86 3.41
CA ALA A 405 10.52 -4.97 1.97
C ALA A 405 10.19 -6.40 1.49
N ASN A 406 9.68 -6.50 0.26
CA ASN A 406 9.49 -7.79 -0.39
C ASN A 406 10.84 -8.50 -0.53
N THR A 407 10.92 -9.78 -0.13
CA THR A 407 12.14 -10.58 -0.32
C THR A 407 12.34 -11.05 -1.76
N ASP A 408 11.34 -10.89 -2.63
CA ASP A 408 11.37 -11.31 -4.04
C ASP A 408 11.80 -10.22 -5.02
N ASP A 409 12.03 -8.95 -4.61
CA ASP A 409 12.64 -7.93 -5.48
C ASP A 409 14.15 -7.87 -5.21
N LEU A 410 14.85 -8.85 -5.77
CA LEU A 410 16.30 -8.93 -5.63
C LEU A 410 16.96 -7.88 -6.54
N PRO A 411 17.96 -7.12 -6.07
CA PRO A 411 18.67 -6.12 -6.87
C PRO A 411 19.67 -6.80 -7.82
N VAL A 412 19.16 -7.61 -8.74
CA VAL A 412 19.95 -8.35 -9.72
C VAL A 412 19.58 -7.95 -11.15
N VAL A 413 20.54 -8.11 -12.05
CA VAL A 413 20.39 -7.90 -13.50
C VAL A 413 21.08 -9.04 -14.26
N ILE A 414 20.69 -9.24 -15.52
CA ILE A 414 21.53 -9.97 -16.47
C ILE A 414 22.52 -8.97 -17.05
N SER A 415 23.80 -9.08 -16.68
CA SER A 415 24.84 -8.12 -17.04
C SER A 415 25.50 -8.45 -18.38
N GLU A 416 25.63 -9.73 -18.71
CA GLU A 416 26.27 -10.19 -19.95
C GLU A 416 25.67 -11.54 -20.38
N PHE A 417 25.51 -11.76 -21.68
CA PHE A 417 25.23 -13.10 -22.22
C PHE A 417 25.82 -13.31 -23.61
N LEU A 418 26.32 -14.52 -23.86
CA LEU A 418 26.86 -14.93 -25.16
C LEU A 418 25.94 -15.96 -25.80
N TYR A 419 25.15 -15.52 -26.78
CA TYR A 419 24.19 -16.39 -27.48
C TYR A 419 24.74 -17.06 -28.73
N LYS A 420 25.84 -16.54 -29.31
CA LYS A 420 26.46 -17.08 -30.52
C LYS A 420 27.98 -17.12 -30.41
N PRO A 421 28.56 -18.11 -29.73
CA PRO A 421 30.01 -18.21 -29.60
C PRO A 421 30.72 -18.44 -30.94
N LEU A 422 32.02 -18.09 -31.00
CA LEU A 422 32.89 -18.50 -32.11
C LEU A 422 33.00 -20.03 -32.19
N ASP A 423 33.23 -20.51 -33.42
CA ASP A 423 33.50 -21.91 -33.69
C ASP A 423 34.63 -22.47 -32.81
N PRO A 424 34.55 -23.75 -32.41
CA PRO A 424 35.61 -24.38 -31.65
C PRO A 424 36.95 -24.36 -32.40
N THR A 425 38.02 -24.01 -31.70
CA THR A 425 39.39 -24.09 -32.21
C THR A 425 39.81 -25.55 -32.45
N PRO A 426 40.83 -25.83 -33.27
CA PRO A 426 41.32 -27.20 -33.48
C PRO A 426 41.66 -27.94 -32.19
N THR A 427 42.17 -27.23 -31.18
CA THR A 427 42.49 -27.79 -29.86
C THR A 427 41.21 -28.17 -29.09
N GLU A 428 40.19 -27.33 -29.09
CA GLU A 428 38.90 -27.61 -28.47
C GLU A 428 38.17 -28.78 -29.15
N ILE A 429 38.21 -28.84 -30.49
CA ILE A 429 37.66 -29.97 -31.28
C ILE A 429 38.36 -31.28 -30.88
N SER A 430 39.69 -31.26 -30.79
CA SER A 430 40.47 -32.45 -30.37
C SER A 430 40.15 -32.91 -28.95
N SER A 431 39.60 -32.01 -28.13
CA SER A 431 39.16 -32.27 -26.74
C SER A 431 37.68 -32.68 -26.65
N GLY A 432 36.99 -32.84 -27.80
CA GLY A 432 35.61 -33.29 -27.90
C GLY A 432 34.56 -32.16 -27.96
N PHE A 433 34.98 -30.89 -27.97
CA PHE A 433 34.08 -29.74 -28.07
C PHE A 433 33.90 -29.35 -29.53
N THR A 434 32.82 -29.82 -30.15
CA THR A 434 32.62 -29.77 -31.61
C THR A 434 31.56 -28.76 -32.06
N GLU A 435 30.80 -28.20 -31.12
CA GLU A 435 29.73 -27.24 -31.40
C GLU A 435 30.00 -25.93 -30.67
N ASN A 436 29.78 -24.80 -31.33
CA ASN A 436 30.00 -23.48 -30.74
C ASN A 436 29.03 -23.18 -29.58
N GLY A 437 27.79 -23.68 -29.63
CA GLY A 437 26.79 -23.52 -28.57
C GLY A 437 27.23 -24.08 -27.20
N MET A 438 28.24 -24.96 -27.16
CA MET A 438 28.83 -25.45 -25.92
C MET A 438 29.49 -24.34 -25.07
N PHE A 439 29.81 -23.19 -25.67
CA PHE A 439 30.50 -22.08 -25.02
C PHE A 439 29.58 -20.92 -24.63
N GLU A 440 28.26 -21.07 -24.79
CA GLU A 440 27.27 -20.08 -24.37
C GLU A 440 27.23 -19.91 -22.84
N PHE A 441 26.90 -18.69 -22.41
CA PHE A 441 26.71 -18.36 -21.00
C PHE A 441 25.73 -17.20 -20.82
N VAL A 442 25.16 -17.13 -19.62
CA VAL A 442 24.40 -15.98 -19.10
C VAL A 442 24.98 -15.60 -17.74
N GLU A 443 25.22 -14.31 -17.53
CA GLU A 443 25.74 -13.75 -16.29
C GLU A 443 24.64 -13.02 -15.51
N VAL A 444 24.52 -13.31 -14.22
CA VAL A 444 23.71 -12.56 -13.26
C VAL A 444 24.62 -11.78 -12.33
N ARG A 445 24.37 -10.48 -12.17
CA ARG A 445 25.10 -9.60 -11.26
C ARG A 445 24.20 -9.08 -10.15
N ASN A 446 24.72 -9.07 -8.92
CA ASN A 446 24.12 -8.32 -7.82
C ASN A 446 24.56 -6.85 -7.92
N VAL A 447 23.62 -5.97 -8.20
CA VAL A 447 23.83 -4.51 -8.30
C VAL A 447 23.36 -3.76 -7.06
N GLY A 448 22.96 -4.47 -6.01
CA GLY A 448 22.63 -3.92 -4.71
C GLY A 448 23.86 -3.74 -3.81
N THR A 449 23.62 -3.15 -2.63
CA THR A 449 24.66 -2.88 -1.63
C THR A 449 24.76 -3.96 -0.55
N THR A 450 23.95 -5.01 -0.61
CA THR A 450 23.91 -6.14 0.33
C THR A 450 24.00 -7.47 -0.39
N GLU A 451 24.36 -8.53 0.32
CA GLU A 451 24.31 -9.89 -0.23
C GLU A 451 22.89 -10.26 -0.69
N VAL A 452 22.80 -11.05 -1.76
CA VAL A 452 21.56 -11.55 -2.36
C VAL A 452 21.60 -13.07 -2.39
N ASP A 453 20.56 -13.75 -1.90
CA ASP A 453 20.41 -15.20 -2.07
C ASP A 453 19.57 -15.50 -3.31
N LEU A 454 20.21 -16.07 -4.34
CA LEU A 454 19.56 -16.54 -5.55
C LEU A 454 18.93 -17.93 -5.38
N GLY A 455 19.06 -18.58 -4.22
CA GLY A 455 18.59 -19.95 -3.99
C GLY A 455 17.12 -20.15 -4.36
N GLY A 456 16.87 -21.08 -5.30
CA GLY A 456 15.54 -21.38 -5.83
C GLY A 456 15.07 -20.43 -6.94
N CYS A 457 15.81 -19.39 -7.30
CA CYS A 457 15.51 -18.59 -8.48
C CYS A 457 15.62 -19.45 -9.75
N GLU A 458 14.74 -19.20 -10.70
CA GLU A 458 14.56 -20.01 -11.91
C GLU A 458 14.83 -19.16 -13.16
N PHE A 459 15.71 -19.64 -14.03
CA PHE A 459 15.81 -19.15 -15.39
C PHE A 459 14.78 -19.82 -16.32
N ARG A 460 14.18 -19.02 -17.20
CA ARG A 460 13.41 -19.49 -18.37
C ARG A 460 13.96 -18.83 -19.65
N GLY A 461 13.99 -19.57 -20.75
CA GLY A 461 14.77 -19.24 -21.97
C GLY A 461 15.97 -20.17 -22.06
N ILE A 462 16.88 -20.05 -21.09
CA ILE A 462 17.71 -21.17 -20.63
C ILE A 462 17.02 -21.86 -19.44
N THR A 463 17.19 -23.17 -19.27
CA THR A 463 16.57 -23.91 -18.16
C THR A 463 17.59 -24.13 -17.05
N TYR A 464 17.46 -23.41 -15.93
CA TYR A 464 18.33 -23.55 -14.76
C TYR A 464 17.63 -23.09 -13.47
N VAL A 465 17.91 -23.77 -12.36
CA VAL A 465 17.47 -23.36 -11.01
C VAL A 465 18.70 -23.21 -10.14
N PHE A 466 18.86 -22.05 -9.52
CA PHE A 466 19.96 -21.79 -8.59
C PHE A 466 19.85 -22.71 -7.36
N PRO A 467 20.92 -23.43 -6.99
CA PRO A 467 20.96 -24.24 -5.77
C PRO A 467 20.64 -23.40 -4.53
N LEU A 468 20.05 -24.02 -3.51
CA LEU A 468 19.82 -23.35 -2.23
C LEU A 468 21.13 -22.79 -1.65
N ASN A 469 21.05 -21.62 -1.00
CA ASN A 469 22.20 -20.86 -0.49
C ASN A 469 23.16 -20.36 -1.59
N SER A 470 22.62 -19.93 -2.73
CA SER A 470 23.41 -19.29 -3.79
C SER A 470 23.59 -17.82 -3.47
N ILE A 471 24.51 -17.52 -2.54
CA ILE A 471 24.77 -16.16 -2.06
C ILE A 471 25.69 -15.40 -3.02
N LEU A 472 25.24 -14.22 -3.43
CA LEU A 472 25.96 -13.29 -4.31
C LEU A 472 26.27 -11.99 -3.56
N ALA A 473 27.56 -11.72 -3.33
CA ALA A 473 28.02 -10.51 -2.66
C ALA A 473 27.69 -9.23 -3.47
N PRO A 474 27.65 -8.03 -2.84
CA PRO A 474 27.47 -6.77 -3.57
C PRO A 474 28.48 -6.63 -4.72
N GLY A 475 27.99 -6.31 -5.92
CA GLY A 475 28.81 -6.17 -7.13
C GLY A 475 29.32 -7.47 -7.73
N ALA A 476 29.11 -8.63 -7.11
CA ALA A 476 29.57 -9.91 -7.63
C ALA A 476 28.65 -10.43 -8.76
N SER A 477 29.27 -11.17 -9.69
CA SER A 477 28.58 -11.88 -10.77
C SER A 477 28.66 -13.40 -10.59
N THR A 478 27.67 -14.12 -11.10
CA THR A 478 27.68 -15.58 -11.25
C THR A 478 27.19 -15.99 -12.64
N LEU A 479 27.69 -17.13 -13.13
CA LEU A 479 27.48 -17.58 -14.50
C LEU A 479 26.66 -18.87 -14.54
N VAL A 480 25.74 -18.94 -15.50
CA VAL A 480 25.11 -20.18 -15.94
C VAL A 480 25.64 -20.48 -17.34
N VAL A 481 26.20 -21.67 -17.55
CA VAL A 481 26.90 -22.03 -18.81
C VAL A 481 26.20 -23.20 -19.50
N SER A 482 26.40 -23.38 -20.81
CA SER A 482 25.81 -24.51 -21.55
C SER A 482 26.62 -25.80 -21.44
N ASN A 483 27.94 -25.72 -21.31
CA ASN A 483 28.80 -26.87 -21.01
C ASN A 483 29.99 -26.45 -20.16
N LEU A 484 30.08 -26.96 -18.92
CA LEU A 484 31.12 -26.55 -17.97
C LEU A 484 32.54 -26.85 -18.47
N ALA A 485 32.78 -28.04 -19.06
CA ALA A 485 34.10 -28.43 -19.51
C ALA A 485 34.55 -27.63 -20.74
N ALA A 486 33.65 -27.40 -21.70
CA ALA A 486 33.93 -26.56 -22.86
C ALA A 486 34.20 -25.12 -22.42
N PHE A 487 33.32 -24.55 -21.60
CA PHE A 487 33.48 -23.19 -21.06
C PHE A 487 34.82 -23.02 -20.34
N GLN A 488 35.19 -23.94 -19.44
CA GLN A 488 36.45 -23.88 -18.71
C GLN A 488 37.68 -24.05 -19.62
N SER A 489 37.56 -24.79 -20.73
CA SER A 489 38.65 -24.91 -21.71
C SER A 489 38.98 -23.57 -22.40
N ARG A 490 37.96 -22.72 -22.59
CA ARG A 490 38.09 -21.41 -23.26
C ARG A 490 38.37 -20.26 -22.29
N TYR A 491 37.71 -20.23 -21.13
CA TYR A 491 37.75 -19.10 -20.19
C TYR A 491 38.54 -19.37 -18.90
N GLY A 492 39.05 -20.60 -18.72
CA GLY A 492 39.74 -21.05 -17.51
C GLY A 492 38.78 -21.49 -16.40
N THR A 493 39.34 -22.04 -15.31
CA THR A 493 38.58 -22.64 -14.20
C THR A 493 38.26 -21.66 -13.06
N SER A 494 38.73 -20.42 -13.12
CA SER A 494 38.56 -19.41 -12.05
C SER A 494 37.26 -18.62 -12.12
N ARG A 495 36.41 -18.85 -13.14
CA ARG A 495 35.15 -18.12 -13.34
C ARG A 495 34.07 -18.57 -12.37
N PRO A 496 33.19 -17.67 -11.88
CA PRO A 496 32.16 -17.98 -10.87
C PRO A 496 30.95 -18.71 -11.45
N VAL A 497 31.14 -19.93 -11.95
CA VAL A 497 30.07 -20.74 -12.55
C VAL A 497 29.18 -21.36 -11.47
N SER A 498 27.89 -21.02 -11.49
CA SER A 498 26.86 -21.61 -10.63
C SER A 498 26.47 -23.01 -11.09
N GLY A 499 26.36 -23.21 -12.40
CA GLY A 499 26.02 -24.52 -12.96
C GLY A 499 25.77 -24.54 -14.46
N VAL A 500 25.29 -25.68 -14.92
CA VAL A 500 25.03 -25.97 -16.34
C VAL A 500 23.53 -25.91 -16.61
N ASN A 501 23.11 -25.17 -17.64
CA ASN A 501 21.72 -25.14 -18.09
C ASN A 501 21.41 -26.30 -19.05
N THR A 502 20.13 -26.65 -19.20
CA THR A 502 19.68 -27.73 -20.10
C THR A 502 19.03 -27.23 -21.40
N GLY A 503 19.30 -25.98 -21.79
CA GLY A 503 18.83 -25.36 -23.04
C GLY A 503 19.98 -24.83 -23.90
N SER A 504 19.64 -23.98 -24.87
CA SER A 504 20.59 -23.24 -25.70
C SER A 504 19.99 -21.89 -26.04
N LEU A 505 20.81 -20.86 -26.12
CA LEU A 505 20.34 -19.55 -26.56
C LEU A 505 20.03 -19.56 -28.06
N ASN A 506 18.94 -18.93 -28.48
CA ASN A 506 18.53 -18.85 -29.87
C ASN A 506 19.28 -17.73 -30.62
N ASN A 507 20.13 -18.11 -31.58
CA ASN A 507 20.84 -17.20 -32.46
C ASN A 507 19.97 -16.15 -33.19
N THR A 508 18.67 -16.37 -33.33
CA THR A 508 17.73 -15.43 -33.97
C THR A 508 16.95 -14.56 -32.97
N GLY A 509 17.09 -14.80 -31.67
CA GLY A 509 16.37 -14.13 -30.60
C GLY A 509 15.43 -15.04 -29.82
N GLU A 510 15.22 -14.73 -28.55
CA GLU A 510 14.22 -15.34 -27.67
C GLU A 510 13.95 -14.45 -26.44
N ARG A 511 13.03 -14.90 -25.58
CA ARG A 511 12.74 -14.28 -24.28
C ARG A 511 13.52 -14.94 -23.15
N ILE A 512 14.30 -14.16 -22.41
CA ILE A 512 15.03 -14.59 -21.22
C ILE A 512 14.31 -14.04 -19.98
N ARG A 513 14.09 -14.90 -18.98
CA ARG A 513 13.53 -14.54 -17.69
C ARG A 513 14.36 -15.12 -16.55
N LEU A 514 14.58 -14.30 -15.53
CA LEU A 514 15.01 -14.75 -14.21
C LEU A 514 13.84 -14.51 -13.25
N LEU A 515 13.34 -15.57 -12.64
CA LEU A 515 12.26 -15.54 -11.67
C LEU A 515 12.80 -15.75 -10.26
N SER A 516 12.24 -15.07 -9.27
CA SER A 516 12.48 -15.36 -7.86
C SER A 516 12.00 -16.78 -7.52
N LYS A 517 12.39 -17.31 -6.35
CA LYS A 517 11.91 -18.61 -5.84
C LYS A 517 10.38 -18.74 -5.73
N ASN A 518 9.67 -17.60 -5.69
CA ASN A 518 8.21 -17.53 -5.62
C ASN A 518 7.56 -17.21 -6.98
N GLY A 519 8.34 -17.16 -8.07
CA GLY A 519 7.84 -16.97 -9.43
C GLY A 519 7.66 -15.51 -9.87
N VAL A 520 8.12 -14.53 -9.09
CA VAL A 520 8.12 -13.11 -9.47
C VAL A 520 9.24 -12.85 -10.49
N ALA A 521 8.98 -12.14 -11.58
CA ALA A 521 10.02 -11.81 -12.55
C ALA A 521 11.00 -10.77 -11.99
N LEU A 522 12.27 -11.19 -11.81
CA LEU A 522 13.40 -10.33 -11.46
C LEU A 522 13.98 -9.64 -12.70
N VAL A 523 14.05 -10.38 -13.80
CA VAL A 523 14.47 -9.90 -15.13
C VAL A 523 13.58 -10.55 -16.17
N ASP A 524 13.15 -9.79 -17.19
CA ASP A 524 12.27 -10.28 -18.25
C ASP A 524 12.39 -9.42 -19.52
N PHE A 525 13.05 -9.96 -20.55
CA PHE A 525 13.21 -9.28 -21.84
C PHE A 525 13.29 -10.26 -23.01
N THR A 526 13.03 -9.76 -24.22
CA THR A 526 13.18 -10.49 -25.48
C THR A 526 14.29 -9.83 -26.30
N TYR A 527 15.36 -10.55 -26.63
CA TYR A 527 16.40 -10.02 -27.53
C TYR A 527 16.10 -10.35 -28.99
N LYS A 528 16.44 -9.44 -29.90
CA LYS A 528 16.33 -9.53 -31.38
C LYS A 528 14.92 -9.71 -31.99
N LEU A 529 13.91 -10.21 -31.26
CA LEU A 529 12.56 -10.45 -31.81
C LEU A 529 11.61 -9.24 -31.68
N GLU A 530 11.90 -8.31 -30.78
CA GLU A 530 11.06 -7.14 -30.49
C GLU A 530 11.89 -5.85 -30.62
N GLY A 531 11.32 -4.84 -31.30
CA GLY A 531 11.68 -3.40 -31.37
C GLY A 531 13.14 -2.95 -31.14
N GLY A 532 13.65 -2.10 -32.06
CA GLY A 532 14.96 -1.47 -31.94
C GLY A 532 16.08 -2.24 -32.67
N THR A 533 17.25 -1.61 -32.79
CA THR A 533 18.42 -2.20 -33.45
C THR A 533 19.36 -2.77 -32.39
N TRP A 534 19.20 -4.06 -32.05
CA TRP A 534 20.13 -4.77 -31.20
C TRP A 534 21.54 -4.82 -31.84
N PRO A 535 22.62 -4.83 -31.05
CA PRO A 535 23.98 -4.98 -31.59
C PRO A 535 24.09 -6.24 -32.46
N THR A 536 24.66 -6.10 -33.66
CA THR A 536 24.74 -7.18 -34.66
C THR A 536 26.10 -7.88 -34.67
N GLU A 537 27.11 -7.31 -34.02
CA GLU A 537 28.47 -7.86 -33.92
C GLU A 537 28.46 -9.26 -33.31
N PRO A 538 27.69 -9.55 -32.24
CA PRO A 538 27.56 -10.93 -31.72
C PRO A 538 27.16 -11.95 -32.79
N ASP A 539 26.44 -11.56 -33.85
CA ASP A 539 26.04 -12.47 -34.93
C ASP A 539 27.20 -12.89 -35.84
N SER A 540 28.30 -12.14 -35.88
CA SER A 540 29.37 -12.32 -36.87
C SER A 540 30.77 -12.51 -36.29
N THR A 541 31.02 -12.01 -35.07
CA THR A 541 32.36 -12.01 -34.45
C THR A 541 32.42 -12.83 -33.15
N GLY A 542 31.29 -13.36 -32.66
CA GLY A 542 31.22 -14.16 -31.44
C GLY A 542 31.58 -13.41 -30.16
N VAL A 543 31.32 -12.10 -30.15
CA VAL A 543 31.28 -11.25 -28.95
C VAL A 543 29.95 -11.42 -28.21
N SER A 544 29.90 -11.13 -26.91
CA SER A 544 28.68 -11.22 -26.09
C SER A 544 27.88 -9.91 -26.15
N LEU A 545 26.63 -9.95 -25.67
CA LEU A 545 25.84 -8.76 -25.37
C LEU A 545 26.04 -8.37 -23.90
N VAL A 546 26.36 -7.10 -23.68
CA VAL A 546 26.65 -6.52 -22.36
C VAL A 546 25.66 -5.41 -22.06
N LEU A 547 25.08 -5.41 -20.86
CA LEU A 547 24.19 -4.37 -20.37
C LEU A 547 25.00 -3.10 -20.03
N ILE A 548 24.61 -1.95 -20.59
CA ILE A 548 25.29 -0.67 -20.37
C ILE A 548 24.97 -0.18 -18.96
N ASN A 549 25.99 0.13 -18.15
CA ASN A 549 25.84 0.64 -16.78
C ASN A 549 24.86 -0.18 -15.91
N PRO A 550 25.16 -1.47 -15.64
CA PRO A 550 24.25 -2.39 -14.96
C PRO A 550 23.85 -1.92 -13.56
N ASN A 551 24.73 -1.17 -12.87
CA ASN A 551 24.48 -0.63 -11.53
C ASN A 551 23.30 0.35 -11.48
N SER A 552 22.93 0.95 -12.61
CA SER A 552 21.74 1.82 -12.71
C SER A 552 20.42 1.07 -12.93
N ARG A 553 20.44 -0.27 -13.07
CA ARG A 553 19.30 -1.14 -13.41
C ARG A 553 18.51 -0.62 -14.64
N PRO A 554 19.16 -0.37 -15.78
CA PRO A 554 18.47 0.11 -16.97
C PRO A 554 17.49 -0.94 -17.50
N ASP A 555 16.45 -0.51 -18.21
CA ASP A 555 15.45 -1.44 -18.77
C ASP A 555 16.07 -2.36 -19.83
N ALA A 556 16.26 -3.63 -19.47
CA ALA A 556 16.83 -4.65 -20.33
C ALA A 556 16.00 -4.95 -21.59
N LYS A 557 14.75 -4.49 -21.67
CA LYS A 557 13.91 -4.63 -22.87
C LYS A 557 14.32 -3.69 -23.99
N LEU A 558 15.01 -2.60 -23.67
CA LEU A 558 15.42 -1.61 -24.66
C LEU A 558 16.76 -2.01 -25.27
N ALA A 559 16.78 -2.31 -26.57
CA ALA A 559 18.00 -2.63 -27.31
C ALA A 559 19.11 -1.58 -27.12
N ALA A 560 18.76 -0.31 -26.95
CA ALA A 560 19.68 0.80 -26.72
C ALA A 560 20.47 0.73 -25.40
N ASN A 561 20.05 -0.14 -24.46
CA ASN A 561 20.75 -0.39 -23.21
C ASN A 561 21.75 -1.57 -23.31
N TRP A 562 21.90 -2.16 -24.50
CA TRP A 562 22.82 -3.26 -24.76
C TRP A 562 23.90 -2.83 -25.75
N ARG A 563 25.10 -3.38 -25.59
CA ARG A 563 26.23 -3.21 -26.53
C ARG A 563 26.95 -4.54 -26.76
N ALA A 564 27.77 -4.60 -27.80
CA ALA A 564 28.73 -5.67 -27.97
C ALA A 564 29.85 -5.61 -26.91
N SER A 565 30.37 -6.76 -26.49
CA SER A 565 31.54 -6.82 -25.62
C SER A 565 32.82 -6.38 -26.33
N ARG A 566 33.79 -5.88 -25.54
CA ARG A 566 35.10 -5.45 -26.09
C ARG A 566 36.04 -6.60 -26.42
N ARG A 567 35.74 -7.77 -25.84
CA ARG A 567 36.54 -8.98 -25.97
C ARG A 567 35.80 -9.99 -26.85
N SER A 568 36.54 -10.62 -27.74
CA SER A 568 36.07 -11.84 -28.42
C SER A 568 35.70 -12.88 -27.37
N GLY A 569 34.49 -13.46 -27.45
CA GLY A 569 33.96 -14.37 -26.44
C GLY A 569 33.48 -13.70 -25.13
N GLY A 570 33.51 -12.37 -25.03
CA GLY A 570 33.05 -11.66 -23.84
C GLY A 570 34.03 -11.65 -22.67
N ALA A 571 33.55 -11.22 -21.51
CA ALA A 571 34.31 -11.10 -20.28
C ALA A 571 33.70 -11.87 -19.08
N PRO A 572 33.17 -13.11 -19.27
CA PRO A 572 32.28 -13.75 -18.29
C PRO A 572 32.89 -13.85 -16.89
N GLY A 573 32.25 -13.24 -15.90
CA GLY A 573 32.67 -13.21 -14.50
C GLY A 573 33.65 -12.08 -14.16
N PHE A 574 33.91 -11.16 -15.09
CA PHE A 574 34.66 -9.93 -14.88
C PHE A 574 33.90 -8.75 -15.48
N ASP A 575 34.25 -7.53 -15.05
CA ASP A 575 33.69 -6.32 -15.64
C ASP A 575 34.23 -6.15 -17.08
N ASP A 576 33.33 -5.97 -18.05
CA ASP A 576 33.66 -5.53 -19.41
C ASP A 576 33.68 -3.99 -19.49
N GLU A 577 34.11 -3.31 -18.44
CA GLU A 577 34.12 -1.85 -18.33
C GLU A 577 35.46 -1.24 -18.77
N ALA A 578 35.40 -0.02 -19.29
CA ALA A 578 36.56 0.82 -19.45
C ALA A 578 36.84 1.54 -18.13
N SER A 579 38.11 1.62 -17.76
CA SER A 579 38.60 2.56 -16.76
C SER A 579 39.80 3.31 -17.29
N PHE A 580 40.01 4.51 -16.77
CA PHE A 580 41.18 5.33 -17.03
C PHE A 580 42.46 4.54 -16.76
N ALA A 581 42.50 3.74 -15.68
CA ALA A 581 43.66 2.92 -15.36
C ALA A 581 43.99 1.89 -16.46
N VAL A 582 42.96 1.22 -17.00
CA VAL A 582 43.12 0.26 -18.10
C VAL A 582 43.49 0.96 -19.40
N TRP A 583 42.83 2.08 -19.72
CA TRP A 583 43.12 2.89 -20.90
C TRP A 583 44.55 3.44 -20.86
N LYS A 584 44.99 3.97 -19.72
CA LYS A 584 46.35 4.50 -19.51
C LYS A 584 47.41 3.43 -19.79
N SER A 585 47.23 2.23 -19.22
CA SER A 585 48.13 1.10 -19.43
C SER A 585 48.18 0.68 -20.90
N LYS A 586 47.02 0.58 -21.56
CA LYS A 586 46.91 0.16 -22.96
C LYS A 586 47.53 1.17 -23.94
N ASN A 587 47.38 2.46 -23.66
CA ASN A 587 47.86 3.53 -24.52
C ASN A 587 49.26 4.04 -24.10
N THR A 588 49.92 3.39 -23.14
CA THR A 588 51.28 3.76 -22.70
C THR A 588 51.38 5.21 -22.20
N VAL A 589 50.30 5.73 -21.62
CA VAL A 589 50.25 7.09 -21.05
C VAL A 589 50.97 7.09 -19.70
N THR A 590 51.79 8.10 -19.44
CA THR A 590 52.64 8.18 -18.25
C THR A 590 52.08 9.11 -17.18
N GLY A 591 51.48 10.23 -17.58
CA GLY A 591 50.85 11.21 -16.69
C GLY A 591 49.56 10.72 -16.03
N GLY A 592 49.17 11.39 -14.96
CA GLY A 592 47.89 11.24 -14.27
C GLY A 592 46.71 11.86 -15.05
N PRO A 593 45.49 11.77 -14.50
CA PRO A 593 44.27 12.22 -15.18
C PRO A 593 44.28 13.71 -15.59
N ALA A 594 44.97 14.57 -14.84
CA ALA A 594 45.06 16.01 -15.09
C ALA A 594 46.32 16.43 -15.86
N ASP A 595 47.22 15.49 -16.13
CA ASP A 595 48.41 15.74 -16.94
C ASP A 595 48.03 15.71 -18.43
N ASP A 596 48.87 16.33 -19.25
CA ASP A 596 48.71 16.50 -20.71
C ASP A 596 50.02 15.99 -21.35
N ASP A 597 50.03 14.70 -21.73
CA ASP A 597 51.26 13.98 -22.10
C ASP A 597 51.80 14.43 -23.48
N ASP A 598 50.95 14.93 -24.38
CA ASP A 598 51.32 15.41 -25.71
C ASP A 598 51.33 16.94 -25.84
N SER A 599 50.94 17.65 -24.77
CA SER A 599 50.97 19.11 -24.64
C SER A 599 50.08 19.85 -25.64
N ASP A 600 48.93 19.26 -25.98
CA ASP A 600 47.95 19.86 -26.90
C ASP A 600 46.86 20.68 -26.18
N GLY A 601 46.86 20.67 -24.84
CA GLY A 601 45.90 21.35 -23.98
C GLY A 601 44.70 20.50 -23.59
N ILE A 602 44.65 19.22 -23.94
CA ILE A 602 43.63 18.26 -23.55
C ILE A 602 44.22 17.32 -22.49
N PRO A 603 43.74 17.36 -21.24
CA PRO A 603 44.26 16.47 -20.20
C PRO A 603 43.90 15.01 -20.48
N ASN A 604 44.73 14.08 -20.01
CA ASN A 604 44.58 12.63 -20.22
C ASN A 604 43.18 12.09 -19.86
N SER A 605 42.51 12.65 -18.85
CA SER A 605 41.13 12.29 -18.49
C SER A 605 40.11 12.63 -19.58
N LEU A 606 40.30 13.77 -20.25
CA LEU A 606 39.47 14.18 -21.37
C LEU A 606 39.81 13.39 -22.63
N GLU A 607 41.09 13.06 -22.83
CA GLU A 607 41.55 12.12 -23.87
C GLU A 607 40.87 10.75 -23.75
N TYR A 608 40.87 10.19 -22.54
CA TYR A 608 40.17 8.96 -22.21
C TYR A 608 38.66 9.05 -22.46
N ALA A 609 38.02 10.13 -22.01
CA ALA A 609 36.58 10.33 -22.13
C ALA A 609 36.13 10.49 -23.58
N LEU A 610 36.93 11.16 -24.42
CA LEU A 610 36.56 11.51 -25.79
C LEU A 610 37.14 10.58 -26.85
N LEU A 611 37.95 9.59 -26.45
CA LEU A 611 38.74 8.71 -27.32
C LEU A 611 39.62 9.48 -28.29
N THR A 612 40.33 10.50 -27.81
CA THR A 612 41.37 11.19 -28.56
C THR A 612 42.75 10.50 -28.39
N ASP A 613 43.76 10.93 -29.16
CA ASP A 613 45.10 10.33 -29.13
C ASP A 613 45.99 11.04 -28.11
N PRO A 614 46.38 10.37 -26.99
CA PRO A 614 47.14 11.02 -25.93
C PRO A 614 48.64 11.23 -26.24
N HIS A 615 49.06 10.94 -27.48
CA HIS A 615 50.44 11.17 -27.96
C HIS A 615 50.50 12.09 -29.18
N ALA A 616 49.38 12.65 -29.63
CA ALA A 616 49.33 13.50 -30.79
C ALA A 616 48.18 14.52 -30.73
N PRO A 617 48.42 15.78 -31.21
CA PRO A 617 47.43 16.83 -31.14
C PRO A 617 46.06 16.42 -31.69
N SER A 618 45.05 16.55 -30.83
CA SER A 618 43.70 16.06 -31.07
C SER A 618 42.69 17.19 -31.27
N ALA A 619 41.53 16.85 -31.84
CA ALA A 619 40.46 17.82 -32.10
C ALA A 619 39.49 17.89 -30.92
N TYR A 620 39.09 19.10 -30.54
CA TYR A 620 38.01 19.31 -29.57
C TYR A 620 36.64 18.82 -30.07
N PRO A 621 35.69 18.56 -29.14
CA PRO A 621 34.27 18.43 -29.48
C PRO A 621 33.83 19.52 -30.45
N THR A 622 33.09 19.12 -31.49
CA THR A 622 32.68 20.04 -32.55
C THR A 622 31.38 20.73 -32.16
N GLY A 623 31.45 22.06 -31.96
CA GLY A 623 30.27 22.92 -31.81
C GLY A 623 29.86 23.55 -33.13
N LEU A 624 28.61 23.40 -33.57
CA LEU A 624 28.11 23.98 -34.82
C LEU A 624 26.78 24.69 -34.63
N LEU A 625 26.47 25.65 -35.50
CA LEU A 625 25.12 26.12 -35.71
C LEU A 625 24.50 25.27 -36.83
N GLN A 626 23.42 24.55 -36.52
CA GLN A 626 22.78 23.64 -37.47
C GLN A 626 21.29 23.97 -37.63
N PRO A 627 20.78 24.11 -38.86
CA PRO A 627 19.35 24.23 -39.11
C PRO A 627 18.69 22.88 -38.81
N LEU A 628 17.80 22.86 -37.82
CA LEU A 628 17.04 21.67 -37.41
C LEU A 628 15.55 21.97 -37.49
N THR A 629 14.76 20.98 -37.90
CA THR A 629 13.29 21.05 -37.81
C THR A 629 12.85 20.45 -36.48
N VAL A 630 12.32 21.30 -35.59
CA VAL A 630 11.77 20.89 -34.29
C VAL A 630 10.31 21.31 -34.28
N GLU A 631 9.40 20.38 -33.99
CA GLU A 631 7.94 20.64 -33.98
C GLU A 631 7.42 21.29 -35.27
N SER A 632 7.96 20.86 -36.42
CA SER A 632 7.63 21.37 -37.77
C SER A 632 8.10 22.80 -38.05
N ILE A 633 8.93 23.40 -37.19
CA ILE A 633 9.55 24.70 -37.42
C ILE A 633 11.05 24.49 -37.67
N GLN A 634 11.55 25.01 -38.79
CA GLN A 634 12.98 25.02 -39.08
C GLN A 634 13.63 26.26 -38.47
N SER A 635 14.57 26.04 -37.55
CA SER A 635 15.35 27.08 -36.91
C SER A 635 16.80 26.62 -36.72
N ASP A 636 17.71 27.56 -36.51
CA ASP A 636 19.10 27.24 -36.19
C ASP A 636 19.25 26.92 -34.70
N TYR A 637 19.93 25.81 -34.41
CA TYR A 637 20.26 25.37 -33.05
C TYR A 637 21.77 25.26 -32.90
N LEU A 638 22.28 25.65 -31.72
CA LEU A 638 23.64 25.30 -31.32
C LEU A 638 23.66 23.79 -31.06
N THR A 639 24.60 23.08 -31.69
CA THR A 639 24.84 21.66 -31.50
C THR A 639 26.26 21.40 -31.00
N LEU A 640 26.43 20.32 -30.23
CA LEU A 640 27.69 19.82 -29.74
C LEU A 640 27.81 18.35 -30.12
N THR A 641 28.87 18.00 -30.84
CA THR A 641 29.17 16.63 -31.28
C THR A 641 30.49 16.15 -30.70
N PHE A 642 30.48 14.98 -30.08
CA PHE A 642 31.67 14.36 -29.50
C PHE A 642 31.57 12.84 -29.54
N ARG A 643 32.72 12.17 -29.53
CA ARG A 643 32.81 10.72 -29.37
C ARG A 643 32.99 10.39 -27.88
N ARG A 644 32.44 9.28 -27.41
CA ARG A 644 32.64 8.79 -26.04
C ARG A 644 32.57 7.28 -25.94
N LEU A 645 33.12 6.72 -24.87
CA LEU A 645 32.96 5.30 -24.51
C LEU A 645 31.56 5.06 -23.93
N LEU A 646 30.95 3.93 -24.29
CA LEU A 646 29.68 3.47 -23.71
C LEU A 646 29.88 2.79 -22.34
N ASP A 647 31.09 2.33 -22.06
CA ASP A 647 31.45 1.44 -20.95
C ASP A 647 32.41 2.07 -19.93
N ALA A 648 32.68 3.37 -20.03
CA ALA A 648 33.50 4.08 -19.06
C ALA A 648 32.73 4.21 -17.74
N SER A 649 33.07 3.38 -16.75
CA SER A 649 32.33 3.29 -15.50
C SER A 649 32.82 4.24 -14.41
N ASP A 650 34.04 4.75 -14.59
CA ASP A 650 34.68 5.70 -13.69
C ASP A 650 34.38 7.16 -14.04
N ILE A 651 33.72 7.44 -15.17
CA ILE A 651 33.36 8.80 -15.59
C ILE A 651 31.89 8.93 -16.01
N GLY A 652 31.28 10.07 -15.68
CA GLY A 652 29.95 10.49 -16.09
C GLY A 652 30.01 11.60 -17.13
N TYR A 653 29.06 11.59 -18.07
CA TYR A 653 28.94 12.60 -19.14
C TYR A 653 27.65 13.40 -18.95
N HIS A 654 27.78 14.72 -18.79
CA HIS A 654 26.65 15.62 -18.56
C HIS A 654 26.65 16.76 -19.58
N VAL A 655 25.72 16.74 -20.54
CA VAL A 655 25.62 17.82 -21.54
C VAL A 655 24.74 18.94 -21.01
N LYS A 656 25.34 20.11 -20.79
CA LYS A 656 24.70 21.24 -20.12
C LYS A 656 24.54 22.45 -21.05
N TYR A 657 23.44 23.17 -20.87
CA TYR A 657 23.14 24.42 -21.55
C TYR A 657 23.08 25.59 -20.56
N SER A 658 23.48 26.77 -21.03
CA SER A 658 23.38 28.03 -20.29
C SER A 658 23.10 29.19 -21.24
N GLU A 659 22.34 30.18 -20.77
CA GLU A 659 22.15 31.46 -21.49
C GLU A 659 23.16 32.53 -21.04
N SER A 660 23.77 32.38 -19.86
CA SER A 660 24.57 33.44 -19.20
C SER A 660 25.96 33.01 -18.72
N LEU A 661 26.33 31.72 -18.81
CA LEU A 661 27.51 31.09 -18.18
C LEU A 661 27.45 30.96 -16.65
N ASP A 662 26.60 31.72 -15.96
CA ASP A 662 26.47 31.69 -14.49
C ASP A 662 25.61 30.52 -13.99
N PHE A 663 24.64 30.09 -14.80
CA PHE A 663 23.69 29.03 -14.45
C PHE A 663 23.62 27.96 -15.54
N TRP A 664 23.88 26.70 -15.19
CA TRP A 664 23.95 25.58 -16.11
C TRP A 664 22.87 24.54 -15.81
N GLN A 665 22.16 24.09 -16.84
CA GLN A 665 21.11 23.07 -16.74
C GLN A 665 21.44 21.89 -17.66
N GLU A 666 21.15 20.67 -17.21
CA GLU A 666 21.30 19.45 -18.00
C GLU A 666 20.01 19.17 -18.80
N ASN A 667 19.66 20.09 -19.70
CA ASN A 667 18.43 20.05 -20.50
C ASN A 667 18.72 20.09 -22.02
N ALA A 668 19.95 19.83 -22.43
CA ALA A 668 20.28 19.63 -23.83
C ALA A 668 19.58 18.37 -24.38
N VAL A 669 19.28 18.37 -25.67
CA VAL A 669 18.51 17.29 -26.30
C VAL A 669 19.41 16.53 -27.28
N ARG A 670 19.57 15.21 -27.10
CA ARG A 670 20.31 14.38 -28.05
C ARG A 670 19.53 14.25 -29.36
N THR A 671 20.15 14.63 -30.47
CA THR A 671 19.53 14.60 -31.82
C THR A 671 20.13 13.54 -32.72
N GLY A 672 21.33 13.05 -32.41
CA GLY A 672 22.01 12.03 -33.19
C GLY A 672 22.87 11.14 -32.32
N ILE A 673 22.95 9.87 -32.69
CA ILE A 673 23.90 8.90 -32.16
C ILE A 673 24.37 8.02 -33.31
N THR A 674 25.67 7.84 -33.43
CA THR A 674 26.31 6.91 -34.37
C THR A 674 27.17 5.96 -33.56
N ASP A 675 26.79 4.69 -33.54
CA ASP A 675 27.60 3.63 -32.94
C ASP A 675 28.76 3.29 -33.89
N HIS A 676 29.97 3.23 -33.36
CA HIS A 676 31.16 2.83 -34.11
C HIS A 676 31.45 1.34 -34.01
N TYR A 677 30.66 0.62 -33.21
CA TYR A 677 30.75 -0.83 -33.03
C TYR A 677 32.10 -1.28 -32.45
N ASP A 678 32.80 -0.37 -31.77
CA ASP A 678 34.08 -0.62 -31.07
C ASP A 678 34.00 -0.29 -29.57
N GLY A 679 32.78 -0.18 -29.04
CA GLY A 679 32.51 0.23 -27.65
C GLY A 679 32.36 1.75 -27.47
N SER A 680 32.38 2.52 -28.55
CA SER A 680 32.20 3.97 -28.52
C SER A 680 31.07 4.44 -29.44
N VAL A 681 30.53 5.61 -29.11
CA VAL A 681 29.51 6.30 -29.90
C VAL A 681 29.94 7.73 -30.20
N THR A 682 29.55 8.26 -31.35
CA THR A 682 29.50 9.71 -31.58
C THR A 682 28.08 10.20 -31.34
N GLU A 683 27.93 11.12 -30.41
CA GLU A 683 26.65 11.74 -30.09
C GLU A 683 26.63 13.20 -30.57
N THR A 684 25.47 13.63 -31.05
CA THR A 684 25.16 15.02 -31.34
C THR A 684 24.02 15.47 -30.43
N TRP A 685 24.26 16.55 -29.71
CA TRP A 685 23.32 17.19 -28.79
C TRP A 685 23.00 18.59 -29.27
N ARG A 686 21.76 19.05 -29.11
CA ARG A 686 21.34 20.43 -29.39
C ARG A 686 20.94 21.17 -28.12
N ALA A 687 21.02 22.50 -28.17
CA ALA A 687 20.42 23.37 -27.17
C ALA A 687 18.89 23.15 -27.08
N PRO A 688 18.27 23.32 -25.90
CA PRO A 688 16.83 23.13 -25.71
C PRO A 688 16.01 24.09 -26.59
N ALA A 689 16.50 25.33 -26.77
CA ALA A 689 15.89 26.37 -27.58
C ALA A 689 16.71 26.68 -28.83
N ALA A 690 16.05 27.22 -29.86
CA ALA A 690 16.71 27.76 -31.04
C ALA A 690 17.62 28.94 -30.64
N VAL A 691 18.64 29.22 -31.44
CA VAL A 691 19.61 30.26 -31.12
C VAL A 691 18.93 31.64 -31.09
N GLY A 692 19.00 32.29 -29.92
CA GLY A 692 18.65 33.69 -29.70
C GLY A 692 19.87 34.61 -29.87
N GLU A 693 20.01 35.66 -29.04
CA GLU A 693 21.20 36.52 -29.06
C GLU A 693 22.47 35.84 -28.50
N LYS A 694 22.33 34.94 -27.52
CA LYS A 694 23.43 34.24 -26.82
C LYS A 694 22.97 32.88 -26.32
N GLY A 695 23.89 31.91 -26.28
CA GLY A 695 23.67 30.58 -25.71
C GLY A 695 24.96 29.77 -25.71
N PHE A 696 25.13 28.91 -24.71
CA PHE A 696 26.35 28.14 -24.47
C PHE A 696 26.01 26.67 -24.24
N LEU A 697 26.70 25.78 -24.93
CA LEU A 697 26.69 24.34 -24.67
C LEU A 697 28.06 23.90 -24.15
N ARG A 698 28.06 22.96 -23.21
CA ARG A 698 29.26 22.25 -22.79
C ARG A 698 28.95 20.79 -22.51
N ILE A 699 29.99 19.99 -22.55
CA ILE A 699 30.01 18.67 -21.91
C ILE A 699 30.81 18.80 -20.61
N ASP A 700 30.22 18.35 -19.52
CA ASP A 700 30.84 18.28 -18.20
C ASP A 700 31.12 16.79 -17.91
N ILE A 701 32.39 16.45 -17.74
CA ILE A 701 32.86 15.07 -17.55
C ILE A 701 33.39 14.94 -16.13
N SER A 702 32.88 13.98 -15.37
CA SER A 702 33.40 13.74 -14.03
C SER A 702 34.83 13.17 -14.10
N PRO A 703 35.71 13.47 -13.15
CA PRO A 703 37.02 12.85 -13.09
C PRO A 703 36.90 11.34 -12.82
N PRO A 704 37.81 10.51 -13.38
CA PRO A 704 37.91 9.07 -13.11
C PRO A 704 38.39 8.73 -11.70
#